data_AF-A0A4U6DC08-F1
#
_entry.id   AF-A0A4U6DC08-F1
#
_cell.length_a   1.000
_cell.length_b   1.000
_cell.length_c   1.000
_cell.angle_alpha   90.00
_cell.angle_beta   90.00
_cell.angle_gamma   90.00
#
_symmetry.space_group_name_H-M   'P 1'
#
loop_
_entity.id
_entity.type
_entity.pdbx_description
1 polymer ?
#
loop_
_entity_poly.entity_id
_entity_poly.type
_entity_poly.pdbx_seq_one_letter_code
_entity_poly.pdbx_strand_id
1 'polypeptide(L)'
;MTKNCLFAVLLCGFSTCFAQSFRPPAVPLITVDPYTSVWSFGSELNGSPTKHWTGKPNPLDGLIRVDGKTYRFMGAAVPVLKPVIGTAKVEEYEAVYTTEKPAAEWNKENFKAAGWKTGKAPFGTKDRNDNMLKTGTVFPKEIWYRREFTLDNITFEKIGLDIFHDDDVAVFINGVSAYECSNCFTGGYETKKISEAARKSLKKGKNILAAYCKNGAGPGYIDIGLTDEIAPKGADLIVAAKQTSLIMKATQSIYSFDAGPVQITASFVAPLLMDNLALLSRPVNYIVYDVKSKDGKVHDVQILTSVSGLLAVNEGNQEVTERAGNDSGLITLAIGSLDQKVLQRKGDDVRIDWGYAYLAASEKTVSGSAFGTPAGLIKSFSKKGALDPVNTMMIGTGETRAMGIISNVGKVDSKGASDHVMVGYDDEFSVQYFGKNLLPWWNKNGDKTIQGELKEAETNFSQIINSCKAIDTKIYDDALKSGGKSYAELCVAAYRQAIAAHKLVAGPDGVPLFLSKENFSNGSIGTVDITYPSAPLFLIYNPTLLKGMMEPIFYYSESGKWKKPFAAHDVGTYPLANGQTYDEDMPVEESGNMLILTYAICKAEKSTEFAKKHWETLTVWANYLKKEGFDPANQLCTDDFAGHLAHNTNLSIKAIMGLASYAKMAEQLGQQKEADEVNALVKEFAKKWMEMAADGNHYALTFDKKGTWSQKYNLVWDKLLDLNVFPKEVAKKEINFYLTKQLAFGLPLDSRKTYTKSDWIFWTATLADNQKDFEALIKPVYKYVTETPDRIPLSDWHETTDGKSVGFRARSVVGGYYMKVLENKLK
;
A
#
# COMPACT_ATOMS: atom_id res chain seq x y z
N MET A 1 -65.98 32.51 -16.48
CA MET A 1 -64.91 33.09 -15.65
C MET A 1 -63.81 32.06 -15.50
N THR A 2 -62.64 32.45 -15.98
CA THR A 2 -61.30 31.83 -15.93
C THR A 2 -61.00 30.91 -14.75
N LYS A 3 -60.39 29.74 -15.03
CA LYS A 3 -59.18 29.27 -14.34
C LYS A 3 -58.50 28.11 -15.10
N ASN A 4 -57.32 28.41 -15.61
CA ASN A 4 -56.32 27.48 -16.14
C ASN A 4 -55.74 26.62 -15.01
N CYS A 5 -55.51 25.33 -15.27
CA CYS A 5 -54.51 24.54 -14.54
C CYS A 5 -53.65 23.76 -15.54
N LEU A 6 -52.46 24.29 -15.81
CA LEU A 6 -51.33 23.58 -16.42
C LEU A 6 -50.89 22.44 -15.48
N PHE A 7 -50.79 21.22 -16.00
CA PHE A 7 -50.00 20.15 -15.38
C PHE A 7 -48.57 20.21 -15.95
N ALA A 8 -47.63 20.69 -15.15
CA ALA A 8 -46.20 20.58 -15.45
C ALA A 8 -45.70 19.20 -14.99
N VAL A 9 -45.33 18.35 -15.95
CA VAL A 9 -44.62 17.10 -15.68
C VAL A 9 -43.16 17.43 -15.40
N LEU A 10 -42.76 17.43 -14.12
CA LEU A 10 -41.35 17.42 -13.74
C LEU A 10 -40.76 16.04 -14.03
N LEU A 11 -40.02 15.92 -15.13
CA LEU A 11 -39.05 14.84 -15.31
C LEU A 11 -37.86 15.09 -14.38
N CYS A 12 -37.94 14.55 -13.16
CA CYS A 12 -36.76 14.37 -12.33
C CYS A 12 -35.87 13.31 -12.99
N GLY A 13 -34.76 13.75 -13.59
CA GLY A 13 -33.68 12.87 -14.01
C GLY A 13 -33.13 12.14 -12.78
N PHE A 14 -33.46 10.86 -12.66
CA PHE A 14 -32.78 9.98 -11.72
C PHE A 14 -31.33 9.84 -12.18
N SER A 15 -30.44 10.60 -11.54
CA SER A 15 -29.02 10.22 -11.48
C SER A 15 -28.95 8.86 -10.80
N THR A 16 -28.79 7.80 -11.58
CA THR A 16 -28.47 6.47 -11.05
C THR A 16 -27.07 6.57 -10.44
N CYS A 17 -26.99 6.94 -9.17
CA CYS A 17 -25.83 6.64 -8.34
C CYS A 17 -25.69 5.11 -8.34
N PHE A 18 -24.66 4.61 -9.00
CA PHE A 18 -24.26 3.22 -8.82
C PHE A 18 -23.85 3.06 -7.35
N ALA A 19 -24.67 2.35 -6.57
CA ALA A 19 -24.28 1.89 -5.25
C ALA A 19 -23.26 0.76 -5.44
N GLN A 20 -21.98 1.09 -5.55
CA GLN A 20 -20.92 0.10 -5.45
C GLN A 20 -20.97 -0.47 -4.03
N SER A 21 -21.34 -1.74 -3.86
CA SER A 21 -21.56 -2.30 -2.51
C SER A 21 -20.28 -2.43 -1.70
N PHE A 22 -19.13 -2.60 -2.36
CA PHE A 22 -17.81 -2.69 -1.72
C PHE A 22 -16.81 -1.75 -2.39
N ARG A 23 -16.24 -0.82 -1.61
CA ARG A 23 -15.31 0.22 -2.07
C ARG A 23 -14.02 0.17 -1.26
N PRO A 24 -12.99 -0.59 -1.63
CA PRO A 24 -11.74 -0.60 -0.88
C PRO A 24 -11.05 0.78 -0.89
N PRO A 25 -10.14 1.07 0.07
CA PRO A 25 -9.48 2.37 0.20
C PRO A 25 -8.50 2.63 -0.96
N ALA A 26 -7.83 1.59 -1.45
CA ALA A 26 -7.11 1.57 -2.72
C ALA A 26 -7.27 0.19 -3.39
N VAL A 27 -7.11 0.14 -4.71
CA VAL A 27 -7.28 -1.06 -5.52
C VAL A 27 -5.94 -1.47 -6.13
N PRO A 28 -5.46 -2.70 -5.91
CA PRO A 28 -4.21 -3.18 -6.52
C PRO A 28 -4.41 -3.42 -8.02
N LEU A 29 -3.46 -2.96 -8.83
CA LEU A 29 -3.46 -3.11 -10.28
C LEU A 29 -2.35 -4.08 -10.71
N ILE A 30 -1.09 -3.76 -10.40
CA ILE A 30 0.06 -4.64 -10.64
C ILE A 30 0.67 -4.96 -9.28
N THR A 31 0.80 -6.23 -8.92
CA THR A 31 1.37 -6.62 -7.61
C THR A 31 2.26 -7.83 -7.78
N VAL A 32 3.57 -7.61 -7.69
CA VAL A 32 4.60 -8.66 -7.74
C VAL A 32 5.21 -8.84 -6.35
N ASP A 33 5.74 -7.76 -5.77
CA ASP A 33 6.49 -7.78 -4.50
C ASP A 33 6.52 -6.35 -3.88
N PRO A 34 7.25 -6.10 -2.77
CA PRO A 34 7.27 -4.79 -2.11
C PRO A 34 7.80 -3.63 -2.95
N TYR A 35 8.53 -3.89 -4.04
CA TYR A 35 9.04 -2.83 -4.91
C TYR A 35 8.22 -2.64 -6.18
N THR A 36 7.71 -3.72 -6.75
CA THR A 36 6.91 -3.68 -7.97
C THR A 36 5.44 -3.85 -7.64
N SER A 37 4.80 -2.73 -7.28
CA SER A 37 3.43 -2.70 -6.78
C SER A 37 2.73 -1.40 -7.15
N VAL A 38 1.70 -1.44 -8.01
CA VAL A 38 0.98 -0.28 -8.56
C VAL A 38 -0.50 -0.36 -8.21
N TRP A 39 -1.06 0.75 -7.78
CA TRP A 39 -2.39 0.85 -7.16
C TRP A 39 -3.17 2.06 -7.71
N SER A 40 -4.49 1.93 -7.71
CA SER A 40 -5.43 3.03 -7.85
C SER A 40 -5.89 3.49 -6.47
N PHE A 41 -5.54 4.71 -6.07
CA PHE A 41 -5.97 5.30 -4.79
C PHE A 41 -7.38 5.93 -4.94
N GLY A 42 -7.73 6.36 -6.16
CA GLY A 42 -9.01 6.96 -6.47
C GLY A 42 -10.19 5.98 -6.45
N SER A 43 -11.40 6.52 -6.58
CA SER A 43 -12.63 5.72 -6.77
C SER A 43 -12.89 5.42 -8.25
N GLU A 44 -12.27 6.19 -9.13
CA GLU A 44 -12.27 6.00 -10.57
C GLU A 44 -10.84 5.72 -11.03
N LEU A 45 -10.63 4.69 -11.84
CA LEU A 45 -9.30 4.33 -12.37
C LEU A 45 -8.71 5.44 -13.25
N ASN A 46 -9.57 6.23 -13.89
CA ASN A 46 -9.18 7.38 -14.70
C ASN A 46 -9.32 8.74 -13.99
N GLY A 47 -9.58 8.73 -12.68
CA GLY A 47 -9.74 9.95 -11.88
C GLY A 47 -8.42 10.51 -11.32
N SER A 48 -7.37 9.68 -11.22
CA SER A 48 -6.05 10.08 -10.73
C SER A 48 -4.93 9.23 -11.35
N PRO A 49 -3.67 9.71 -11.38
CA PRO A 49 -2.54 8.86 -11.73
C PRO A 49 -2.42 7.68 -10.76
N THR A 50 -2.01 6.52 -11.27
CA THR A 50 -1.70 5.35 -10.44
C THR A 50 -0.41 5.57 -9.66
N LYS A 51 -0.32 4.89 -8.52
CA LYS A 51 0.73 5.12 -7.53
C LYS A 51 1.34 3.81 -7.06
N HIS A 52 2.59 3.87 -6.63
CA HIS A 52 3.16 2.83 -5.79
C HIS A 52 2.41 2.76 -4.45
N TRP A 53 2.49 1.65 -3.70
CA TRP A 53 1.79 1.55 -2.40
C TRP A 53 2.23 2.64 -1.41
N THR A 54 3.44 3.18 -1.57
CA THR A 54 3.95 4.33 -0.80
C THR A 54 3.18 5.62 -1.04
N GLY A 55 2.45 5.73 -2.16
CA GLY A 55 1.77 6.94 -2.60
C GLY A 55 2.58 7.77 -3.60
N LYS A 56 3.81 7.36 -3.91
CA LYS A 56 4.65 7.97 -4.94
C LYS A 56 4.11 7.61 -6.33
N PRO A 57 4.21 8.50 -7.35
CA PRO A 57 3.66 8.23 -8.67
C PRO A 57 4.32 7.03 -9.34
N ASN A 58 3.51 6.06 -9.81
CA ASN A 58 3.89 5.01 -10.76
C ASN A 58 2.83 4.98 -11.87
N PRO A 59 2.83 5.95 -12.80
CA PRO A 59 1.74 6.13 -13.76
C PRO A 59 1.62 4.99 -14.77
N LEU A 60 0.39 4.50 -14.91
CA LEU A 60 -0.12 3.68 -16.00
C LEU A 60 -1.19 4.49 -16.72
N ASP A 61 -1.12 4.54 -18.04
CA ASP A 61 -2.09 5.23 -18.89
C ASP A 61 -2.76 4.24 -19.85
N GLY A 62 -4.10 4.27 -19.89
CA GLY A 62 -4.90 3.43 -20.78
C GLY A 62 -5.91 4.27 -21.56
N LEU A 63 -5.79 4.24 -22.88
CA LEU A 63 -6.65 4.98 -23.79
C LEU A 63 -7.26 4.04 -24.82
N ILE A 64 -8.55 4.20 -25.10
CA ILE A 64 -9.26 3.49 -26.16
C ILE A 64 -9.64 4.49 -27.26
N ARG A 65 -9.36 4.15 -28.52
CA ARG A 65 -9.77 4.91 -29.71
C ARG A 65 -10.85 4.13 -30.44
N VAL A 66 -11.99 4.79 -30.67
CA VAL A 66 -13.21 4.21 -31.25
C VAL A 66 -13.61 5.08 -32.44
N ASP A 67 -13.54 4.51 -33.64
CA ASP A 67 -13.80 5.23 -34.91
C ASP A 67 -13.07 6.58 -34.99
N GLY A 68 -11.81 6.62 -34.55
CA GLY A 68 -10.99 7.82 -34.56
C GLY A 68 -11.16 8.76 -33.35
N LYS A 69 -12.11 8.49 -32.44
CA LYS A 69 -12.30 9.29 -31.21
C LYS A 69 -11.69 8.60 -30.00
N THR A 70 -10.87 9.33 -29.23
CA THR A 70 -10.13 8.76 -28.11
C THR A 70 -10.77 9.06 -26.75
N TYR A 71 -10.81 8.03 -25.90
CA TYR A 71 -11.28 8.08 -24.53
C TYR A 71 -10.21 7.53 -23.58
N ARG A 72 -10.12 8.07 -22.36
CA ARG A 72 -9.20 7.59 -21.31
C ARG A 72 -9.96 6.77 -20.27
N PHE A 73 -9.53 5.54 -20.03
CA PHE A 73 -10.13 4.63 -19.04
C PHE A 73 -9.17 4.28 -17.88
N MET A 74 -7.87 4.55 -18.02
CA MET A 74 -6.89 4.34 -16.94
C MET A 74 -5.90 5.50 -16.86
N GLY A 75 -5.55 5.88 -15.62
CA GLY A 75 -4.70 7.02 -15.33
C GLY A 75 -5.43 8.35 -15.51
N ALA A 76 -4.81 9.46 -15.12
CA ALA A 76 -5.39 10.79 -15.30
C ALA A 76 -4.42 11.71 -16.03
N ALA A 77 -4.98 12.66 -16.78
CA ALA A 77 -4.17 13.66 -17.44
C ALA A 77 -3.42 14.46 -16.38
N VAL A 78 -2.10 14.61 -16.55
CA VAL A 78 -1.34 15.60 -15.80
C VAL A 78 -1.73 16.96 -16.37
N PRO A 79 -2.28 17.88 -15.56
CA PRO A 79 -2.65 19.21 -16.05
C PRO A 79 -1.42 19.92 -16.62
N VAL A 80 -1.60 20.59 -17.76
CA VAL A 80 -0.56 21.49 -18.28
C VAL A 80 -0.57 22.75 -17.43
N LEU A 81 0.40 22.86 -16.53
CA LEU A 81 0.58 24.02 -15.69
C LEU A 81 1.49 25.01 -16.41
N LYS A 82 0.94 26.17 -16.78
CA LYS A 82 1.71 27.30 -17.31
C LYS A 82 2.06 28.24 -16.15
N PRO A 83 3.35 28.45 -15.82
CA PRO A 83 3.73 29.44 -14.83
C PRO A 83 3.21 30.84 -15.22
N VAL A 84 2.52 31.47 -14.30
CA VAL A 84 2.17 32.90 -14.34
C VAL A 84 3.25 33.68 -13.61
N ILE A 85 3.66 33.20 -12.43
CA ILE A 85 4.92 33.52 -11.76
C ILE A 85 5.50 32.23 -11.19
N GLY A 86 6.78 31.93 -11.45
CA GLY A 86 7.39 30.66 -11.06
C GLY A 86 7.74 30.60 -9.57
N THR A 87 7.75 29.37 -9.03
CA THR A 87 8.41 29.05 -7.75
C THR A 87 9.93 29.04 -7.93
N ALA A 88 10.70 29.01 -6.84
CA ALA A 88 12.15 28.88 -6.85
C ALA A 88 12.63 27.56 -7.47
N LYS A 89 11.74 26.55 -7.56
CA LYS A 89 11.96 25.33 -8.35
C LYS A 89 12.03 25.59 -9.86
N VAL A 90 11.31 26.61 -10.34
CA VAL A 90 11.19 26.93 -11.78
C VAL A 90 12.14 28.06 -12.17
N GLU A 91 12.20 29.13 -11.36
CA GLU A 91 13.05 30.31 -11.61
C GLU A 91 13.44 30.97 -10.28
N GLU A 92 14.67 31.48 -10.19
CA GLU A 92 15.10 32.25 -9.02
C GLU A 92 14.29 33.56 -8.91
N TYR A 93 13.84 33.90 -7.70
CA TYR A 93 13.21 35.18 -7.42
C TYR A 93 13.56 35.72 -6.03
N GLU A 94 13.41 37.03 -5.88
CA GLU A 94 13.53 37.71 -4.60
C GLU A 94 12.17 38.21 -4.12
N ALA A 95 12.00 38.26 -2.80
CA ALA A 95 10.84 38.86 -2.16
C ALA A 95 11.25 39.74 -0.97
N VAL A 96 10.39 40.71 -0.68
CA VAL A 96 10.57 41.59 0.48
C VAL A 96 9.90 40.92 1.68
N TYR A 97 10.63 40.72 2.77
CA TYR A 97 10.18 39.93 3.91
C TYR A 97 10.52 40.57 5.28
N THR A 98 9.79 40.14 6.29
CA THR A 98 10.07 40.40 7.71
C THR A 98 9.81 39.13 8.53
N THR A 99 10.49 39.01 9.65
CA THR A 99 10.28 37.96 10.66
C THR A 99 9.66 38.53 11.94
N GLU A 100 9.34 39.82 11.92
CA GLU A 100 8.60 40.51 12.98
C GLU A 100 7.18 40.75 12.50
N LYS A 101 6.21 40.56 13.41
CA LYS A 101 4.79 40.73 13.10
C LYS A 101 4.54 42.11 12.51
N PRO A 102 4.08 42.21 11.25
CA PRO A 102 3.90 43.49 10.59
C PRO A 102 2.64 44.22 11.07
N ALA A 103 2.54 45.50 10.71
CA ALA A 103 1.32 46.28 10.91
C ALA A 103 0.12 45.69 10.16
N ALA A 104 -1.09 46.10 10.54
CA ALA A 104 -2.31 45.72 9.83
C ALA A 104 -2.21 46.07 8.34
N GLU A 105 -2.94 45.32 7.50
CA GLU A 105 -3.02 45.55 6.05
C GLU A 105 -1.69 45.39 5.28
N TRP A 106 -0.68 44.74 5.87
CA TRP A 106 0.62 44.45 5.23
C TRP A 106 0.50 43.71 3.88
N ASN A 107 -0.58 42.96 3.71
CA ASN A 107 -0.91 42.17 2.52
C ASN A 107 -1.51 43.00 1.38
N LYS A 108 -1.85 44.29 1.60
CA LYS A 108 -2.39 45.18 0.58
C LYS A 108 -1.31 45.78 -0.32
N GLU A 109 -1.71 46.24 -1.49
CA GLU A 109 -0.81 46.76 -2.52
C GLU A 109 -0.07 48.04 -2.10
N ASN A 110 -0.79 48.96 -1.45
CA ASN A 110 -0.28 50.26 -1.05
C ASN A 110 0.53 50.22 0.26
N PHE A 111 0.68 49.06 0.89
CA PHE A 111 1.47 48.92 2.10
C PHE A 111 2.95 49.22 1.81
N LYS A 112 3.53 50.12 2.61
CA LYS A 112 4.95 50.47 2.53
C LYS A 112 5.72 49.55 3.48
N ALA A 113 6.43 48.56 2.91
CA ALA A 113 7.27 47.63 3.66
C ALA A 113 8.61 48.27 4.09
N ALA A 114 8.54 49.45 4.70
CA ALA A 114 9.72 50.14 5.21
C ALA A 114 10.37 49.31 6.33
N GLY A 115 11.69 49.12 6.26
CA GLY A 115 12.45 48.31 7.22
C GLY A 115 12.38 46.80 6.99
N TRP A 116 11.63 46.32 5.99
CA TRP A 116 11.67 44.92 5.59
C TRP A 116 12.94 44.64 4.80
N LYS A 117 13.39 43.38 4.83
CA LYS A 117 14.59 42.92 4.13
C LYS A 117 14.20 42.36 2.75
N THR A 118 15.16 42.29 1.83
CA THR A 118 15.00 41.51 0.60
C THR A 118 15.74 40.20 0.76
N GLY A 119 15.12 39.10 0.35
CA GLY A 119 15.69 37.75 0.43
C GLY A 119 15.37 36.93 -0.82
N LYS A 120 16.29 36.03 -1.17
CA LYS A 120 16.09 35.04 -2.22
C LYS A 120 15.15 33.94 -1.74
N ALA A 121 14.21 33.54 -2.58
CA ALA A 121 13.42 32.35 -2.38
C ALA A 121 14.24 31.09 -2.76
N PRO A 122 13.92 29.91 -2.19
CA PRO A 122 12.84 29.67 -1.22
C PRO A 122 13.19 30.20 0.18
N PHE A 123 12.21 30.24 1.08
CA PHE A 123 12.43 30.61 2.48
C PHE A 123 12.31 29.37 3.36
N GLY A 124 13.24 29.17 4.29
CA GLY A 124 13.23 28.00 5.18
C GLY A 124 13.88 28.27 6.53
N THR A 125 13.75 27.35 7.47
CA THR A 125 14.40 27.48 8.79
C THR A 125 15.83 26.94 8.78
N LYS A 126 16.62 27.29 9.80
CA LYS A 126 18.06 26.93 9.88
C LYS A 126 18.29 25.41 9.91
N ASP A 127 17.35 24.67 10.47
CA ASP A 127 17.37 23.22 10.61
C ASP A 127 16.97 22.48 9.32
N ARG A 128 16.50 23.20 8.29
CA ARG A 128 16.28 22.65 6.95
C ARG A 128 17.61 22.51 6.23
N ASN A 129 18.02 21.27 5.96
CA ASN A 129 19.33 20.93 5.40
C ASN A 129 19.28 20.32 3.98
N ASP A 130 18.15 20.48 3.28
CA ASP A 130 18.00 19.97 1.92
C ASP A 130 18.72 20.86 0.88
N ASN A 131 18.98 20.28 -0.30
CA ASN A 131 19.60 21.01 -1.40
C ASN A 131 18.72 22.17 -1.92
N MET A 132 17.43 22.19 -1.57
CA MET A 132 16.48 23.21 -2.04
C MET A 132 16.63 24.53 -1.28
N LEU A 133 17.05 24.53 -0.01
CA LEU A 133 17.31 25.77 0.74
C LEU A 133 18.71 26.35 0.50
N LYS A 134 19.64 25.62 -0.13
CA LYS A 134 21.07 26.04 -0.22
C LYS A 134 21.30 27.43 -0.81
N THR A 135 20.38 27.94 -1.63
CA THR A 135 20.43 29.29 -2.22
C THR A 135 19.36 30.26 -1.69
N GLY A 136 18.54 29.81 -0.75
CA GLY A 136 17.38 30.51 -0.19
C GLY A 136 17.67 31.31 1.09
N THR A 137 16.63 31.93 1.64
CA THR A 137 16.72 32.81 2.82
C THR A 137 16.23 32.11 4.09
N VAL A 138 17.00 32.24 5.16
CA VAL A 138 16.67 31.64 6.47
C VAL A 138 15.73 32.52 7.29
N PHE A 139 14.66 31.96 7.84
CA PHE A 139 13.78 32.59 8.84
C PHE A 139 13.74 31.77 10.16
N PRO A 140 13.42 32.39 11.32
CA PRO A 140 13.49 31.71 12.61
C PRO A 140 12.26 30.84 12.89
N LYS A 141 11.06 31.43 12.88
CA LYS A 141 9.81 30.74 13.21
C LYS A 141 8.65 31.21 12.36
N GLU A 142 8.53 32.52 12.18
CA GLU A 142 7.51 33.15 11.37
C GLU A 142 8.15 34.00 10.30
N ILE A 143 7.49 34.06 9.14
CA ILE A 143 7.87 34.93 8.04
C ILE A 143 6.63 35.51 7.39
N TRP A 144 6.70 36.81 7.10
CA TRP A 144 5.78 37.52 6.23
C TRP A 144 6.58 38.01 5.04
N TYR A 145 6.19 37.62 3.82
CA TYR A 145 6.85 38.11 2.61
C TYR A 145 5.86 38.61 1.57
N ARG A 146 6.36 39.49 0.70
CA ARG A 146 5.64 40.17 -0.37
C ARG A 146 6.46 40.08 -1.66
N ARG A 147 5.83 39.59 -2.72
CA ARG A 147 6.38 39.48 -4.08
C ARG A 147 5.52 40.29 -5.03
N GLU A 148 6.09 41.37 -5.55
CA GLU A 148 5.46 42.16 -6.60
C GLU A 148 5.63 41.46 -7.95
N PHE A 149 4.58 41.50 -8.78
CA PHE A 149 4.64 40.95 -10.14
C PHE A 149 3.75 41.75 -11.08
N THR A 150 4.03 41.64 -12.39
CA THR A 150 3.28 42.32 -13.44
C THR A 150 2.58 41.30 -14.33
N LEU A 151 1.31 41.56 -14.66
CA LEU A 151 0.52 40.74 -15.58
C LEU A 151 0.20 41.49 -16.86
N ASP A 152 0.53 40.90 -18.01
CA ASP A 152 0.17 41.47 -19.32
C ASP A 152 -1.29 41.22 -19.70
N ASN A 153 -1.88 40.14 -19.16
CA ASN A 153 -3.29 39.79 -19.29
C ASN A 153 -3.78 39.09 -18.01
N ILE A 154 -5.11 39.02 -17.86
CA ILE A 154 -5.77 38.39 -16.72
C ILE A 154 -6.72 37.27 -17.15
N THR A 155 -6.52 36.75 -18.37
CA THR A 155 -7.35 35.70 -18.93
C THR A 155 -6.68 34.37 -18.62
N PHE A 156 -7.17 33.73 -17.58
CA PHE A 156 -6.70 32.43 -17.12
C PHE A 156 -7.81 31.40 -17.26
N GLU A 157 -7.47 30.17 -17.64
CA GLU A 157 -8.44 29.08 -17.68
C GLU A 157 -8.76 28.61 -16.27
N LYS A 158 -7.72 28.29 -15.49
CA LYS A 158 -7.83 27.80 -14.12
C LYS A 158 -6.56 28.18 -13.35
N ILE A 159 -6.48 29.44 -12.97
CA ILE A 159 -5.39 29.96 -12.14
C ILE A 159 -5.45 29.41 -10.71
N GLY A 160 -4.29 29.05 -10.17
CA GLY A 160 -4.08 28.55 -8.81
C GLY A 160 -2.69 28.89 -8.28
N LEU A 161 -2.40 28.44 -7.06
CA LEU A 161 -1.07 28.48 -6.47
C LEU A 161 -0.28 27.24 -6.91
N ASP A 162 1.01 27.42 -7.18
CA ASP A 162 2.02 26.37 -7.05
C ASP A 162 2.76 26.62 -5.74
N ILE A 163 2.55 25.78 -4.73
CA ILE A 163 2.95 26.07 -3.35
C ILE A 163 3.63 24.87 -2.70
N PHE A 164 4.73 25.14 -1.99
CA PHE A 164 5.32 24.24 -1.00
C PHE A 164 5.42 25.02 0.31
N HIS A 165 4.70 24.58 1.34
CA HIS A 165 4.83 25.12 2.69
C HIS A 165 4.89 24.02 3.74
N ASP A 166 5.45 24.37 4.90
CA ASP A 166 5.44 23.55 6.11
C ASP A 166 4.73 24.32 7.23
N ASP A 167 3.79 23.64 7.91
CA ASP A 167 2.86 24.21 8.89
C ASP A 167 1.96 25.36 8.37
N ASP A 168 1.48 26.21 9.28
CA ASP A 168 0.45 27.22 9.03
C ASP A 168 0.84 28.17 7.88
N VAL A 169 -0.06 28.35 6.91
CA VAL A 169 0.14 29.28 5.79
C VAL A 169 -1.11 30.14 5.53
N ALA A 170 -0.88 31.40 5.19
CA ALA A 170 -1.91 32.30 4.67
C ALA A 170 -1.37 33.08 3.47
N VAL A 171 -2.02 32.96 2.32
CA VAL A 171 -1.63 33.56 1.05
C VAL A 171 -2.68 34.56 0.61
N PHE A 172 -2.23 35.73 0.16
CA PHE A 172 -3.06 36.84 -0.29
C PHE A 172 -2.62 37.31 -1.66
N ILE A 173 -3.59 37.72 -2.48
CA ILE A 173 -3.37 38.39 -3.76
C ILE A 173 -4.06 39.74 -3.67
N ASN A 174 -3.33 40.84 -3.88
CA ASN A 174 -3.86 42.21 -3.79
C ASN A 174 -4.67 42.48 -2.51
N GLY A 175 -4.22 41.92 -1.38
CA GLY A 175 -4.88 42.03 -0.07
C GLY A 175 -6.07 41.10 0.16
N VAL A 176 -6.44 40.27 -0.82
CA VAL A 176 -7.56 39.31 -0.72
C VAL A 176 -7.04 37.91 -0.40
N SER A 177 -7.64 37.24 0.59
CA SER A 177 -7.27 35.87 0.97
C SER A 177 -7.44 34.92 -0.21
N ALA A 178 -6.36 34.28 -0.61
CA ALA A 178 -6.28 33.34 -1.73
C ALA A 178 -6.33 31.90 -1.25
N TYR A 179 -5.56 31.56 -0.22
CA TYR A 179 -5.47 30.23 0.37
C TYR A 179 -5.01 30.36 1.81
N GLU A 180 -5.68 29.65 2.72
CA GLU A 180 -5.32 29.61 4.13
C GLU A 180 -5.42 28.17 4.61
N CYS A 181 -4.46 27.77 5.44
CA CYS A 181 -4.42 26.43 5.99
C CYS A 181 -3.66 26.47 7.32
N SER A 182 -4.23 25.85 8.35
CA SER A 182 -3.66 25.77 9.70
C SER A 182 -3.49 24.32 10.11
N ASN A 183 -2.42 24.01 10.83
CA ASN A 183 -1.98 22.67 11.19
C ASN A 183 -1.90 21.74 9.96
N CYS A 184 -1.26 22.20 8.89
CA CYS A 184 -1.13 21.45 7.65
C CYS A 184 0.20 21.75 6.98
N PHE A 185 0.65 20.85 6.12
CA PHE A 185 1.87 21.03 5.34
C PHE A 185 1.67 20.39 3.96
N THR A 186 2.56 20.69 3.04
CA THR A 186 2.68 19.98 1.76
C THR A 186 3.97 19.17 1.77
N GLY A 187 3.95 17.91 1.32
CA GLY A 187 5.15 17.07 1.24
C GLY A 187 6.12 17.44 0.10
N GLY A 188 5.78 18.47 -0.67
CA GLY A 188 6.49 18.99 -1.84
C GLY A 188 5.65 20.07 -2.51
N TYR A 189 6.02 20.48 -3.73
CA TYR A 189 5.22 21.43 -4.52
C TYR A 189 3.88 20.83 -4.93
N GLU A 190 2.78 21.50 -4.59
CA GLU A 190 1.42 21.12 -4.93
C GLU A 190 0.63 22.29 -5.54
N THR A 191 -0.35 21.97 -6.40
CA THR A 191 -1.28 22.98 -6.90
C THR A 191 -2.46 23.17 -5.94
N LYS A 192 -2.73 24.40 -5.50
CA LYS A 192 -3.91 24.74 -4.68
C LYS A 192 -4.82 25.72 -5.42
N LYS A 193 -6.14 25.53 -5.28
CA LYS A 193 -7.11 26.51 -5.79
C LYS A 193 -7.01 27.80 -4.98
N ILE A 194 -7.07 28.95 -5.67
CA ILE A 194 -7.25 30.25 -5.01
C ILE A 194 -8.74 30.56 -4.87
N SER A 195 -9.09 31.37 -3.86
CA SER A 195 -10.46 31.86 -3.68
C SER A 195 -10.96 32.63 -4.91
N GLU A 196 -12.26 32.59 -5.17
CA GLU A 196 -12.85 33.33 -6.28
C GLU A 196 -12.63 34.85 -6.15
N ALA A 197 -12.62 35.35 -4.91
CA ALA A 197 -12.34 36.74 -4.61
C ALA A 197 -10.89 37.12 -4.96
N ALA A 198 -9.90 36.29 -4.58
CA ALA A 198 -8.51 36.51 -4.94
C ALA A 198 -8.31 36.43 -6.46
N ARG A 199 -8.96 35.49 -7.14
CA ARG A 199 -8.96 35.41 -8.61
C ARG A 199 -9.46 36.70 -9.26
N LYS A 200 -10.57 37.25 -8.76
CA LYS A 200 -11.16 38.51 -9.27
C LYS A 200 -10.31 39.74 -8.94
N SER A 201 -9.43 39.66 -7.95
CA SER A 201 -8.54 40.76 -7.56
C SER A 201 -7.36 40.98 -8.52
N LEU A 202 -7.01 39.97 -9.33
CA LEU A 202 -5.92 40.06 -10.29
C LEU A 202 -6.25 41.10 -11.37
N LYS A 203 -5.27 41.95 -11.67
CA LYS A 203 -5.42 43.03 -12.65
C LYS A 203 -4.25 43.08 -13.62
N LYS A 204 -4.50 43.62 -14.81
CA LYS A 204 -3.43 43.92 -15.76
C LYS A 204 -2.49 44.97 -15.15
N GLY A 205 -1.19 44.79 -15.32
CA GLY A 205 -0.16 45.60 -14.69
C GLY A 205 0.27 45.02 -13.33
N LYS A 206 0.60 45.91 -12.40
CA LYS A 206 1.18 45.57 -11.09
C LYS A 206 0.19 44.85 -10.16
N ASN A 207 0.65 43.79 -9.54
CA ASN A 207 -0.04 43.00 -8.51
C ASN A 207 0.93 42.68 -7.37
N ILE A 208 0.39 42.26 -6.23
CA ILE A 208 1.17 41.80 -5.07
C ILE A 208 0.68 40.41 -4.65
N LEU A 209 1.62 39.48 -4.49
CA LEU A 209 1.42 38.24 -3.75
C LEU A 209 2.03 38.45 -2.37
N ALA A 210 1.28 38.17 -1.32
CA ALA A 210 1.73 38.31 0.06
C ALA A 210 1.46 37.00 0.80
N ALA A 211 2.40 36.54 1.61
CA ALA A 211 2.25 35.27 2.32
C ALA A 211 2.81 35.34 3.73
N TYR A 212 2.15 34.60 4.62
CA TYR A 212 2.56 34.34 5.99
C TYR A 212 2.77 32.84 6.15
N CYS A 213 3.89 32.46 6.77
CA CYS A 213 4.17 31.09 7.18
C CYS A 213 4.56 31.10 8.65
N LYS A 214 4.09 30.10 9.40
CA LYS A 214 4.54 29.85 10.77
C LYS A 214 4.91 28.40 10.93
N ASN A 215 6.19 28.19 11.24
CA ASN A 215 6.73 26.92 11.65
C ASN A 215 6.29 26.60 13.09
N GLY A 216 5.48 25.56 13.23
CA GLY A 216 4.99 24.99 14.48
C GLY A 216 6.00 24.03 15.11
N ALA A 217 6.60 23.14 14.31
CA ALA A 217 7.64 22.20 14.74
C ALA A 217 8.47 21.66 13.56
N GLY A 218 9.77 21.39 13.80
CA GLY A 218 10.65 20.82 12.78
C GLY A 218 11.11 21.82 11.70
N PRO A 219 11.60 21.34 10.53
CA PRO A 219 12.21 22.18 9.50
C PRO A 219 11.22 22.90 8.58
N GLY A 220 10.90 24.16 8.90
CA GLY A 220 9.96 25.00 8.16
C GLY A 220 10.41 25.37 6.74
N TYR A 221 9.44 25.55 5.84
CA TYR A 221 9.65 25.91 4.42
C TYR A 221 8.47 26.73 3.88
N ILE A 222 8.73 27.68 2.98
CA ILE A 222 7.70 28.30 2.15
C ILE A 222 8.26 28.76 0.80
N ASP A 223 7.55 28.40 -0.27
CA ASP A 223 7.72 28.90 -1.61
C ASP A 223 6.38 28.90 -2.37
N ILE A 224 6.08 29.99 -3.08
CA ILE A 224 4.78 30.20 -3.74
C ILE A 224 4.96 30.87 -5.10
N GLY A 225 4.37 30.24 -6.11
CA GLY A 225 4.12 30.79 -7.44
C GLY A 225 2.62 30.80 -7.79
N LEU A 226 2.30 31.35 -8.96
CA LEU A 226 0.97 31.24 -9.58
C LEU A 226 1.10 30.46 -10.87
N THR A 227 0.18 29.55 -11.12
CA THR A 227 0.11 28.76 -12.35
C THR A 227 -1.29 28.81 -12.93
N ASP A 228 -1.38 28.79 -14.26
CA ASP A 228 -2.62 28.60 -14.99
C ASP A 228 -2.68 27.17 -15.50
N GLU A 229 -3.66 26.40 -15.03
CA GLU A 229 -3.94 25.06 -15.54
C GLU A 229 -4.72 25.18 -16.85
N ILE A 230 -4.05 24.83 -17.95
CA ILE A 230 -4.61 24.91 -19.30
C ILE A 230 -5.36 23.62 -19.61
N ALA A 231 -6.66 23.73 -19.89
CA ALA A 231 -7.46 22.59 -20.30
C ALA A 231 -7.14 22.23 -21.77
N PRO A 232 -6.99 20.93 -22.10
CA PRO A 232 -6.87 20.51 -23.49
C PRO A 232 -8.14 20.86 -24.28
N LYS A 233 -7.98 21.37 -25.51
CA LYS A 233 -9.09 21.82 -26.39
C LYS A 233 -9.01 21.16 -27.77
N GLY A 234 -10.16 21.10 -28.45
CA GLY A 234 -10.25 20.65 -29.84
C GLY A 234 -9.69 19.24 -30.04
N ALA A 235 -8.78 19.07 -31.01
CA ALA A 235 -8.17 17.78 -31.33
C ALA A 235 -7.24 17.23 -30.24
N ASP A 236 -6.86 18.04 -29.24
CA ASP A 236 -6.08 17.60 -28.07
C ASP A 236 -6.97 17.12 -26.91
N LEU A 237 -8.30 17.26 -27.01
CA LEU A 237 -9.24 16.83 -25.98
C LEU A 237 -9.38 15.30 -25.97
N ILE A 238 -8.95 14.68 -24.88
CA ILE A 238 -9.17 13.26 -24.59
C ILE A 238 -10.35 13.16 -23.63
N VAL A 239 -11.42 12.49 -24.05
CA VAL A 239 -12.64 12.37 -23.25
C VAL A 239 -12.43 11.33 -22.15
N ALA A 240 -12.84 11.60 -20.92
CA ALA A 240 -12.85 10.56 -19.88
C ALA A 240 -13.92 9.51 -20.22
N ALA A 241 -13.53 8.23 -20.27
CA ALA A 241 -14.49 7.13 -20.33
C ALA A 241 -15.27 7.07 -19.01
N LYS A 242 -16.57 6.81 -19.06
CA LYS A 242 -17.40 6.79 -17.84
C LYS A 242 -17.23 5.45 -17.14
N GLN A 243 -16.67 5.42 -15.94
CA GLN A 243 -16.63 4.19 -15.13
C GLN A 243 -18.05 3.76 -14.77
N THR A 244 -18.34 2.47 -14.97
CA THR A 244 -19.67 1.86 -14.73
C THR A 244 -19.62 0.77 -13.68
N SER A 245 -18.46 0.15 -13.44
CA SER A 245 -18.29 -0.90 -12.45
C SER A 245 -16.84 -1.00 -11.97
N LEU A 246 -16.68 -1.46 -10.72
CA LEU A 246 -15.44 -1.94 -10.12
C LEU A 246 -15.77 -3.20 -9.31
N ILE A 247 -15.13 -4.32 -9.66
CA ILE A 247 -15.20 -5.58 -8.93
C ILE A 247 -13.79 -5.96 -8.51
N MET A 248 -13.59 -6.18 -7.21
CA MET A 248 -12.34 -6.74 -6.68
C MET A 248 -12.52 -8.23 -6.37
N LYS A 249 -11.56 -9.03 -6.81
CA LYS A 249 -11.38 -10.44 -6.50
C LYS A 249 -9.99 -10.64 -5.89
N ALA A 250 -9.71 -11.84 -5.39
CA ALA A 250 -8.46 -12.14 -4.71
C ALA A 250 -7.26 -11.81 -5.62
N THR A 251 -7.27 -12.29 -6.87
CA THR A 251 -6.20 -12.14 -7.87
C THR A 251 -6.48 -11.06 -8.92
N GLN A 252 -7.71 -10.53 -8.98
CA GLN A 252 -8.16 -9.62 -10.05
C GLN A 252 -8.79 -8.33 -9.56
N SER A 253 -8.52 -7.23 -10.27
CA SER A 253 -9.30 -5.98 -10.19
C SER A 253 -9.93 -5.73 -11.56
N ILE A 254 -11.26 -5.63 -11.61
CA ILE A 254 -12.01 -5.59 -12.87
C ILE A 254 -12.79 -4.28 -12.92
N TYR A 255 -12.49 -3.44 -13.91
CA TYR A 255 -13.16 -2.17 -14.13
C TYR A 255 -13.88 -2.17 -15.47
N SER A 256 -15.11 -1.64 -15.53
CA SER A 256 -15.84 -1.48 -16.79
C SER A 256 -16.12 -0.01 -17.06
N PHE A 257 -15.97 0.42 -18.32
CA PHE A 257 -16.17 1.80 -18.75
C PHE A 257 -17.01 1.88 -20.02
N ASP A 258 -17.79 2.94 -20.13
CA ASP A 258 -18.40 3.37 -21.37
C ASP A 258 -17.49 4.38 -22.09
N ALA A 259 -17.05 4.04 -23.31
CA ALA A 259 -16.22 4.85 -24.18
C ALA A 259 -16.98 5.19 -25.47
N GLY A 260 -17.97 6.07 -25.37
CA GLY A 260 -18.88 6.35 -26.48
C GLY A 260 -19.77 5.15 -26.79
N PRO A 261 -19.78 4.62 -28.04
CA PRO A 261 -20.65 3.52 -28.44
C PRO A 261 -20.13 2.13 -28.02
N VAL A 262 -18.94 2.03 -27.42
CA VAL A 262 -18.38 0.75 -26.94
C VAL A 262 -18.23 0.73 -25.42
N GLN A 263 -18.30 -0.47 -24.84
CA GLN A 263 -17.88 -0.74 -23.48
C GLN A 263 -16.52 -1.43 -23.50
N ILE A 264 -15.61 -0.99 -22.63
CA ILE A 264 -14.35 -1.68 -22.35
C ILE A 264 -14.36 -2.17 -20.91
N THR A 265 -13.98 -3.42 -20.69
CA THR A 265 -13.65 -3.97 -19.38
C THR A 265 -12.14 -4.21 -19.31
N ALA A 266 -11.47 -3.57 -18.35
CA ALA A 266 -10.06 -3.75 -18.06
C ALA A 266 -9.92 -4.59 -16.79
N SER A 267 -9.36 -5.80 -16.93
CA SER A 267 -9.08 -6.73 -15.84
C SER A 267 -7.58 -6.76 -15.56
N PHE A 268 -7.19 -6.34 -14.37
CA PHE A 268 -5.83 -6.42 -13.87
C PHE A 268 -5.65 -7.72 -13.13
N VAL A 269 -4.80 -8.61 -13.64
CA VAL A 269 -4.63 -9.97 -13.12
C VAL A 269 -3.22 -10.15 -12.60
N ALA A 270 -3.10 -10.41 -11.29
CA ALA A 270 -1.86 -10.79 -10.64
C ALA A 270 -1.93 -12.28 -10.25
N PRO A 271 -1.23 -13.19 -10.95
CA PRO A 271 -1.25 -14.64 -10.72
C PRO A 271 -0.58 -15.10 -9.41
N LEU A 272 -0.93 -14.48 -8.28
CA LEU A 272 -0.41 -14.82 -6.95
C LEU A 272 -1.08 -16.09 -6.41
N LEU A 273 -0.81 -17.23 -7.06
CA LEU A 273 -1.39 -18.53 -6.76
C LEU A 273 -0.46 -19.32 -5.84
N MET A 274 -0.82 -19.45 -4.56
CA MET A 274 0.06 -20.04 -3.54
C MET A 274 0.33 -21.54 -3.73
N ASP A 275 -0.49 -22.27 -4.48
CA ASP A 275 -0.29 -23.68 -4.80
C ASP A 275 0.77 -23.92 -5.90
N ASN A 276 1.27 -22.86 -6.54
CA ASN A 276 2.32 -22.94 -7.55
C ASN A 276 3.39 -21.86 -7.30
N LEU A 277 4.46 -22.22 -6.59
CA LEU A 277 5.54 -21.29 -6.21
C LEU A 277 6.25 -20.65 -7.42
N ALA A 278 6.36 -21.36 -8.55
CA ALA A 278 6.99 -20.80 -9.76
C ALA A 278 6.12 -19.70 -10.36
N LEU A 279 4.81 -19.90 -10.43
CA LEU A 279 3.87 -18.88 -10.90
C LEU A 279 3.68 -17.74 -9.88
N LEU A 280 3.65 -18.06 -8.59
CA LEU A 280 3.59 -17.09 -7.49
C LEU A 280 4.76 -16.10 -7.55
N SER A 281 5.96 -16.58 -7.91
CA SER A 281 7.17 -15.76 -8.03
C SER A 281 7.41 -15.19 -9.42
N ARG A 282 6.68 -15.64 -10.45
CA ARG A 282 6.81 -15.11 -11.82
C ARG A 282 6.46 -13.63 -11.81
N PRO A 283 7.38 -12.73 -12.22
CA PRO A 283 7.15 -11.31 -12.09
C PRO A 283 6.44 -10.76 -13.33
N VAL A 284 5.31 -11.38 -13.70
CA VAL A 284 4.50 -11.01 -14.87
C VAL A 284 3.03 -10.94 -14.45
N ASN A 285 2.41 -9.80 -14.70
CA ASN A 285 0.97 -9.55 -14.49
C ASN A 285 0.33 -9.21 -15.83
N TYR A 286 -1.00 -9.32 -15.92
CA TYR A 286 -1.75 -9.04 -17.14
C TYR A 286 -2.65 -7.83 -16.97
N ILE A 287 -2.83 -7.07 -18.05
CA ILE A 287 -3.96 -6.17 -18.24
C ILE A 287 -4.76 -6.72 -19.42
N VAL A 288 -5.94 -7.27 -19.12
CA VAL A 288 -6.83 -7.89 -20.10
C VAL A 288 -7.93 -6.92 -20.47
N TYR A 289 -8.20 -6.78 -21.76
CA TYR A 289 -9.19 -5.89 -22.33
C TYR A 289 -10.29 -6.70 -23.01
N ASP A 290 -11.51 -6.62 -22.50
CA ASP A 290 -12.72 -7.11 -23.18
C ASP A 290 -13.51 -5.90 -23.71
N VAL A 291 -13.71 -5.82 -25.03
CA VAL A 291 -14.42 -4.72 -25.68
C VAL A 291 -15.67 -5.22 -26.39
N LYS A 292 -16.79 -4.52 -26.25
CA LYS A 292 -18.03 -4.82 -26.99
C LYS A 292 -18.74 -3.55 -27.49
N SER A 293 -19.39 -3.66 -28.63
CA SER A 293 -20.33 -2.64 -29.10
C SER A 293 -21.56 -2.59 -28.20
N LYS A 294 -22.04 -1.37 -27.92
CA LYS A 294 -23.27 -1.11 -27.15
C LYS A 294 -24.45 -0.70 -28.01
N ASP A 295 -24.20 -0.24 -29.23
CA ASP A 295 -25.24 0.29 -30.13
C ASP A 295 -25.60 -0.70 -31.27
N GLY A 296 -24.97 -1.87 -31.29
CA GLY A 296 -25.19 -2.92 -32.28
C GLY A 296 -24.45 -2.71 -33.60
N LYS A 297 -23.67 -1.64 -33.75
CA LYS A 297 -22.83 -1.38 -34.92
C LYS A 297 -21.43 -1.96 -34.73
N VAL A 298 -20.73 -2.09 -35.85
CA VAL A 298 -19.31 -2.47 -35.88
C VAL A 298 -18.46 -1.21 -35.74
N HIS A 299 -17.53 -1.22 -34.79
CA HIS A 299 -16.61 -0.10 -34.54
C HIS A 299 -15.16 -0.51 -34.75
N ASP A 300 -14.33 0.43 -35.21
CA ASP A 300 -12.89 0.28 -35.25
C ASP A 300 -12.28 0.63 -33.90
N VAL A 301 -11.54 -0.30 -33.28
CA VAL A 301 -11.03 -0.15 -31.91
C VAL A 301 -9.52 -0.38 -31.84
N GLN A 302 -8.83 0.58 -31.22
CA GLN A 302 -7.44 0.47 -30.81
C GLN A 302 -7.30 0.83 -29.33
N ILE A 303 -6.36 0.22 -28.62
CA ILE A 303 -6.07 0.50 -27.21
C ILE A 303 -4.58 0.81 -27.04
N LEU A 304 -4.26 1.96 -26.46
CA LEU A 304 -2.92 2.29 -25.98
C LEU A 304 -2.78 1.88 -24.52
N THR A 305 -1.77 1.08 -24.21
CA THR A 305 -1.24 0.93 -22.85
C THR A 305 0.11 1.61 -22.76
N SER A 306 0.28 2.48 -21.77
CA SER A 306 1.57 3.12 -21.49
C SER A 306 1.99 2.95 -20.04
N VAL A 307 3.28 2.68 -19.84
CA VAL A 307 3.91 2.44 -18.54
C VAL A 307 5.05 3.44 -18.38
N SER A 308 5.00 4.26 -17.33
CA SER A 308 6.04 5.26 -17.05
C SER A 308 7.37 4.62 -16.63
N GLY A 309 8.48 5.26 -16.99
CA GLY A 309 9.83 4.91 -16.52
C GLY A 309 10.00 5.03 -15.00
N LEU A 310 9.09 5.72 -14.30
CA LEU A 310 9.02 5.77 -12.83
C LEU A 310 8.85 4.39 -12.19
N LEU A 311 8.37 3.39 -12.95
CA LEU A 311 8.29 2.01 -12.47
C LEU A 311 9.68 1.39 -12.22
N ALA A 312 10.75 1.92 -12.83
CA ALA A 312 12.10 1.35 -12.78
C ALA A 312 13.10 2.18 -11.92
N VAL A 313 12.61 3.21 -11.21
CA VAL A 313 13.46 4.13 -10.43
C VAL A 313 12.84 4.52 -9.08
N ASN A 314 13.70 4.89 -8.12
CA ASN A 314 13.29 5.42 -6.83
C ASN A 314 12.94 6.91 -6.88
N GLU A 315 13.68 7.70 -7.65
CA GLU A 315 13.45 9.14 -7.85
C GLU A 315 13.27 9.45 -9.34
N GLY A 316 12.37 10.37 -9.67
CA GLY A 316 12.00 10.65 -11.07
C GLY A 316 13.11 11.24 -11.93
N ASN A 317 14.14 11.82 -11.31
CA ASN A 317 15.31 12.38 -11.98
C ASN A 317 16.43 11.37 -12.29
N GLN A 318 16.31 10.12 -11.82
CA GLN A 318 17.30 9.07 -12.14
C GLN A 318 17.27 8.77 -13.63
N GLU A 319 18.45 8.67 -14.23
CA GLU A 319 18.60 8.32 -15.64
C GLU A 319 18.17 6.87 -15.88
N VAL A 320 17.57 6.64 -17.05
CA VAL A 320 17.09 5.33 -17.47
C VAL A 320 17.62 4.96 -18.85
N THR A 321 17.70 3.65 -19.08
CA THR A 321 18.04 3.05 -20.36
C THR A 321 16.88 2.18 -20.87
N GLU A 322 16.84 1.96 -22.18
CA GLU A 322 15.69 1.38 -22.88
C GLU A 322 16.12 0.20 -23.75
N ARG A 323 15.27 -0.84 -23.82
CA ARG A 323 15.50 -2.02 -24.66
C ARG A 323 14.22 -2.41 -25.37
N ALA A 324 14.24 -2.47 -26.70
CA ALA A 324 13.17 -3.07 -27.48
C ALA A 324 13.60 -4.46 -27.98
N GLY A 325 12.66 -5.39 -28.04
CA GLY A 325 12.86 -6.71 -28.61
C GLY A 325 11.61 -7.18 -29.34
N ASN A 326 11.80 -7.98 -30.38
CA ASN A 326 10.78 -8.84 -30.93
C ASN A 326 11.31 -10.27 -30.93
N ASP A 327 10.92 -11.03 -29.91
CA ASP A 327 11.39 -12.39 -29.70
C ASP A 327 10.19 -13.31 -29.44
N SER A 328 10.20 -14.50 -30.05
CA SER A 328 9.17 -15.52 -29.83
C SER A 328 7.72 -15.07 -30.07
N GLY A 329 7.51 -14.13 -30.99
CA GLY A 329 6.18 -13.61 -31.32
C GLY A 329 5.63 -12.58 -30.33
N LEU A 330 6.49 -11.99 -29.50
CA LEU A 330 6.15 -10.93 -28.56
C LEU A 330 6.91 -9.66 -28.91
N ILE A 331 6.19 -8.54 -28.98
CA ILE A 331 6.80 -7.22 -28.90
C ILE A 331 7.07 -6.92 -27.44
N THR A 332 8.32 -6.58 -27.11
CA THR A 332 8.75 -6.24 -25.76
C THR A 332 9.43 -4.88 -25.73
N LEU A 333 9.06 -4.07 -24.76
CA LEU A 333 9.74 -2.83 -24.38
C LEU A 333 10.20 -2.98 -22.93
N ALA A 334 11.40 -2.49 -22.62
CA ALA A 334 11.90 -2.47 -21.25
C ALA A 334 12.56 -1.13 -20.91
N ILE A 335 12.37 -0.66 -19.68
CA ILE A 335 13.06 0.49 -19.09
C ILE A 335 13.71 0.03 -17.79
N GLY A 336 14.98 0.39 -17.58
CA GLY A 336 15.71 0.16 -16.34
C GLY A 336 16.52 1.37 -15.94
N SER A 337 16.81 1.52 -14.64
CA SER A 337 17.77 2.50 -14.14
C SER A 337 19.12 2.36 -14.85
N LEU A 338 19.77 3.46 -15.23
CA LEU A 338 21.08 3.39 -15.88
C LEU A 338 22.17 2.89 -14.91
N ASP A 339 22.08 3.29 -13.64
CA ASP A 339 23.09 3.03 -12.61
C ASP A 339 23.19 1.56 -12.19
N GLN A 340 22.07 0.81 -12.25
CA GLN A 340 21.99 -0.60 -11.87
C GLN A 340 22.66 -0.95 -10.53
N LYS A 341 22.35 -0.20 -9.48
CA LYS A 341 22.88 -0.41 -8.11
C LYS A 341 22.17 -1.55 -7.40
N VAL A 342 22.36 -2.76 -7.90
CA VAL A 342 21.71 -4.00 -7.43
C VAL A 342 21.81 -4.14 -5.90
N LEU A 343 20.64 -4.24 -5.25
CA LEU A 343 20.46 -4.42 -3.79
C LEU A 343 21.02 -3.30 -2.90
N GLN A 344 21.49 -2.17 -3.44
CA GLN A 344 22.01 -1.09 -2.60
C GLN A 344 20.90 -0.26 -1.95
N ARG A 345 19.78 -0.05 -2.66
CA ARG A 345 18.62 0.65 -2.11
C ARG A 345 17.90 -0.24 -1.12
N LYS A 346 17.79 0.24 0.12
CA LYS A 346 17.18 -0.47 1.24
C LYS A 346 16.35 0.45 2.12
N GLY A 347 15.50 -0.14 2.93
CA GLY A 347 14.69 0.55 3.93
C GLY A 347 13.27 0.76 3.48
N ASP A 348 12.60 1.68 4.15
CA ASP A 348 11.19 1.98 3.93
C ASP A 348 10.96 3.19 3.02
N ASP A 349 9.74 3.33 2.49
CA ASP A 349 9.32 4.37 1.54
C ASP A 349 10.16 4.47 0.24
N VAL A 350 11.06 3.52 0.00
CA VAL A 350 11.87 3.43 -1.22
C VAL A 350 11.26 2.44 -2.23
N ARG A 351 11.48 2.74 -3.51
CA ARG A 351 11.19 1.86 -4.66
C ARG A 351 12.50 1.28 -5.21
N ILE A 352 12.38 0.25 -6.04
CA ILE A 352 13.53 -0.35 -6.73
C ILE A 352 14.14 0.62 -7.74
N ASP A 353 15.48 0.60 -7.84
CA ASP A 353 16.26 1.40 -8.79
C ASP A 353 17.38 0.58 -9.49
N TRP A 354 17.14 -0.73 -9.65
CA TRP A 354 17.91 -1.67 -10.46
C TRP A 354 16.98 -2.66 -11.18
N GLY A 355 17.50 -3.43 -12.11
CA GLY A 355 16.71 -4.29 -12.98
C GLY A 355 15.94 -3.52 -14.05
N TYR A 356 14.92 -4.15 -14.63
CA TYR A 356 14.16 -3.66 -15.78
C TYR A 356 12.66 -3.92 -15.62
N ALA A 357 11.85 -2.87 -15.80
CA ALA A 357 10.42 -2.98 -16.00
C ALA A 357 10.13 -3.32 -17.47
N TYR A 358 9.17 -4.20 -17.73
CA TYR A 358 8.79 -4.68 -19.05
C TYR A 358 7.33 -4.39 -19.36
N LEU A 359 7.06 -4.01 -20.62
CA LEU A 359 5.74 -3.99 -21.24
C LEU A 359 5.79 -4.87 -22.50
N ALA A 360 4.92 -5.88 -22.57
CA ALA A 360 4.93 -6.86 -23.65
C ALA A 360 3.53 -7.19 -24.15
N ALA A 361 3.42 -7.57 -25.43
CA ALA A 361 2.17 -7.99 -26.06
C ALA A 361 2.44 -8.88 -27.28
N SER A 362 1.43 -9.64 -27.71
CA SER A 362 1.50 -10.49 -28.90
C SER A 362 1.76 -9.65 -30.16
N GLU A 363 2.77 -10.01 -30.95
CA GLU A 363 3.07 -9.31 -32.20
C GLU A 363 1.88 -9.35 -33.19
N LYS A 364 0.96 -10.30 -33.01
CA LYS A 364 -0.24 -10.46 -33.82
C LYS A 364 -1.28 -9.35 -33.61
N THR A 365 -1.31 -8.75 -32.43
CA THR A 365 -2.29 -7.73 -32.05
C THR A 365 -1.67 -6.33 -32.00
N VAL A 366 -0.34 -6.23 -31.91
CA VAL A 366 0.35 -4.93 -31.85
C VAL A 366 0.37 -4.24 -33.21
N SER A 367 -0.20 -3.04 -33.29
CA SER A 367 -0.08 -2.16 -34.48
C SER A 367 0.94 -1.02 -34.31
N GLY A 368 1.54 -0.89 -33.13
CA GLY A 368 2.60 0.08 -32.88
C GLY A 368 3.18 -0.03 -31.47
N SER A 369 4.48 0.19 -31.34
CA SER A 369 5.19 0.25 -30.07
C SER A 369 6.27 1.33 -30.13
N ALA A 370 6.49 2.03 -29.02
CA ALA A 370 7.50 3.08 -28.94
C ALA A 370 7.92 3.38 -27.50
N PHE A 371 9.10 3.97 -27.37
CA PHE A 371 9.48 4.77 -26.22
C PHE A 371 9.18 6.25 -26.49
N GLY A 372 8.93 7.02 -25.45
CA GLY A 372 8.74 8.46 -25.60
C GLY A 372 8.50 9.15 -24.27
N THR A 373 8.16 10.44 -24.34
CA THR A 373 7.62 11.12 -23.15
C THR A 373 6.20 10.64 -22.89
N PRO A 374 5.74 10.54 -21.64
CA PRO A 374 4.36 10.15 -21.32
C PRO A 374 3.32 10.96 -22.11
N ALA A 375 3.48 12.29 -22.14
CA ALA A 375 2.61 13.18 -22.91
C ALA A 375 2.73 12.99 -24.42
N GLY A 376 3.95 12.72 -24.94
CA GLY A 376 4.20 12.49 -26.35
C GLY A 376 3.47 11.26 -26.88
N LEU A 377 3.59 10.12 -26.19
CA LEU A 377 2.92 8.86 -26.56
C LEU A 377 1.40 9.03 -26.61
N ILE A 378 0.83 9.64 -25.57
CA ILE A 378 -0.61 9.92 -25.47
C ILE A 378 -1.07 10.86 -26.60
N LYS A 379 -0.31 11.90 -26.90
CA LYS A 379 -0.62 12.87 -27.95
C LYS A 379 -0.58 12.25 -29.34
N SER A 380 0.44 11.44 -29.66
CA SER A 380 0.55 10.79 -30.96
C SER A 380 -0.58 9.79 -31.19
N PHE A 381 -0.89 8.95 -30.18
CA PHE A 381 -2.01 8.01 -30.26
C PHE A 381 -3.36 8.72 -30.40
N SER A 382 -3.64 9.72 -29.56
CA SER A 382 -4.92 10.44 -29.60
C SER A 382 -5.18 11.19 -30.91
N LYS A 383 -4.13 11.64 -31.60
CA LYS A 383 -4.28 12.30 -32.91
C LYS A 383 -4.36 11.32 -34.07
N LYS A 384 -3.47 10.33 -34.11
CA LYS A 384 -3.19 9.54 -35.31
C LYS A 384 -3.62 8.07 -35.21
N GLY A 385 -3.88 7.55 -34.01
CA GLY A 385 -4.03 6.10 -33.79
C GLY A 385 -2.73 5.33 -33.98
N ALA A 386 -1.58 6.01 -33.89
CA ALA A 386 -0.24 5.48 -34.09
C ALA A 386 0.76 6.11 -33.12
N LEU A 387 1.88 5.44 -32.86
CA LEU A 387 3.01 6.01 -32.13
C LEU A 387 4.07 6.46 -33.14
N ASP A 388 4.76 7.56 -32.83
CA ASP A 388 5.85 8.02 -33.69
C ASP A 388 7.07 7.10 -33.47
N PRO A 389 7.68 6.55 -34.54
CA PRO A 389 8.83 5.65 -34.41
C PRO A 389 10.01 6.35 -33.72
N VAL A 390 10.70 5.64 -32.83
CA VAL A 390 11.90 6.15 -32.18
C VAL A 390 13.09 5.89 -33.09
N ASN A 391 13.58 6.91 -33.79
CA ASN A 391 14.77 6.76 -34.65
C ASN A 391 16.11 6.79 -33.87
N THR A 392 16.09 7.07 -32.56
CA THR A 392 17.28 7.04 -31.69
C THR A 392 16.89 6.79 -30.24
N MET A 393 17.52 5.79 -29.60
CA MET A 393 17.49 5.67 -28.13
C MET A 393 17.99 6.98 -27.52
N MET A 394 17.17 7.60 -26.69
CA MET A 394 17.54 8.81 -25.96
C MET A 394 17.94 8.42 -24.54
N ILE A 395 18.92 9.09 -23.94
CA ILE A 395 19.08 9.05 -22.48
C ILE A 395 18.10 10.07 -21.92
N GLY A 396 17.30 9.66 -20.95
CA GLY A 396 16.37 10.53 -20.24
C GLY A 396 16.20 10.04 -18.81
N THR A 397 15.33 10.69 -18.05
CA THR A 397 15.04 10.32 -16.66
C THR A 397 13.77 9.47 -16.56
N GLY A 398 13.59 8.76 -15.45
CA GLY A 398 12.38 7.95 -15.23
C GLY A 398 11.07 8.74 -15.38
N GLU A 399 11.05 10.02 -14.98
CA GLU A 399 9.89 10.90 -15.12
C GLU A 399 9.60 11.32 -16.57
N THR A 400 10.65 11.43 -17.39
CA THR A 400 10.53 11.93 -18.77
C THR A 400 10.33 10.82 -19.79
N ARG A 401 10.48 9.55 -19.40
CA ARG A 401 10.39 8.39 -20.29
C ARG A 401 9.23 7.47 -19.96
N ALA A 402 8.70 6.80 -20.98
CA ALA A 402 7.63 5.81 -20.87
C ALA A 402 7.70 4.82 -22.04
N MET A 403 7.14 3.63 -21.82
CA MET A 403 6.86 2.61 -22.83
C MET A 403 5.42 2.76 -23.30
N GLY A 404 5.15 2.51 -24.58
CA GLY A 404 3.80 2.49 -25.15
C GLY A 404 3.61 1.36 -26.14
N ILE A 405 2.51 0.61 -26.01
CA ILE A 405 2.04 -0.40 -26.96
C ILE A 405 0.60 -0.09 -27.37
N ILE A 406 0.34 -0.12 -28.68
CA ILE A 406 -1.00 -0.07 -29.27
C ILE A 406 -1.43 -1.49 -29.63
N SER A 407 -2.44 -1.97 -28.91
CA SER A 407 -3.25 -3.14 -29.24
C SER A 407 -4.31 -2.78 -30.28
N ASN A 408 -4.27 -3.39 -31.46
CA ASN A 408 -5.28 -3.25 -32.49
C ASN A 408 -6.34 -4.35 -32.33
N VAL A 409 -7.39 -4.04 -31.58
CA VAL A 409 -8.54 -4.94 -31.38
C VAL A 409 -9.32 -5.12 -32.69
N GLY A 410 -9.26 -4.15 -33.60
CA GLY A 410 -9.85 -4.22 -34.92
C GLY A 410 -11.36 -3.93 -34.91
N LYS A 411 -12.12 -4.68 -35.72
CA LYS A 411 -13.58 -4.50 -35.86
C LYS A 411 -14.33 -5.20 -34.73
N VAL A 412 -14.94 -4.42 -33.84
CA VAL A 412 -15.70 -4.90 -32.67
C VAL A 412 -17.20 -4.70 -32.89
N ASP A 413 -17.96 -5.78 -32.78
CA ASP A 413 -19.42 -5.79 -32.84
C ASP A 413 -20.02 -6.14 -31.46
N SER A 414 -21.29 -6.57 -31.43
CA SER A 414 -21.98 -6.97 -30.21
C SER A 414 -21.47 -8.27 -29.57
N LYS A 415 -20.76 -9.14 -30.32
CA LYS A 415 -20.10 -10.34 -29.79
C LYS A 415 -18.86 -9.99 -28.98
N GLY A 416 -18.23 -8.87 -29.30
CA GLY A 416 -17.05 -8.36 -28.64
C GLY A 416 -15.75 -9.02 -29.08
N ALA A 417 -14.64 -8.51 -28.57
CA ALA A 417 -13.29 -9.01 -28.80
C ALA A 417 -12.45 -8.81 -27.53
N SER A 418 -11.41 -9.63 -27.37
CA SER A 418 -10.48 -9.56 -26.24
C SER A 418 -9.04 -9.42 -26.74
N ASP A 419 -8.25 -8.66 -26.00
CA ASP A 419 -6.79 -8.59 -26.15
C ASP A 419 -6.15 -8.40 -24.76
N HIS A 420 -4.84 -8.51 -24.64
CA HIS A 420 -4.14 -8.28 -23.38
C HIS A 420 -2.71 -7.82 -23.58
N VAL A 421 -2.17 -7.17 -22.55
CA VAL A 421 -0.75 -6.86 -22.44
C VAL A 421 -0.21 -7.43 -21.13
N MET A 422 1.09 -7.69 -21.10
CA MET A 422 1.82 -8.15 -19.92
C MET A 422 2.71 -7.03 -19.40
N VAL A 423 2.68 -6.82 -18.09
CA VAL A 423 3.61 -5.93 -17.37
C VAL A 423 4.46 -6.81 -16.46
N GLY A 424 5.78 -6.70 -16.60
CA GLY A 424 6.70 -7.51 -15.80
C GLY A 424 7.84 -6.69 -15.20
N TYR A 425 8.60 -7.32 -14.31
CA TYR A 425 9.80 -6.71 -13.72
C TYR A 425 10.87 -7.77 -13.48
N ASP A 426 12.07 -7.56 -14.02
CA ASP A 426 13.22 -8.40 -13.72
C ASP A 426 14.15 -7.64 -12.79
N ASP A 427 14.24 -8.07 -11.54
CA ASP A 427 15.09 -7.48 -10.51
C ASP A 427 16.50 -8.10 -10.47
N GLU A 428 16.81 -9.06 -11.35
CA GLU A 428 18.08 -9.80 -11.41
C GLU A 428 18.37 -10.59 -10.11
N PHE A 429 18.76 -9.88 -9.04
CA PHE A 429 18.85 -10.39 -7.68
C PHE A 429 17.83 -9.72 -6.77
N SER A 430 17.18 -10.54 -5.93
CA SER A 430 16.01 -10.11 -5.17
C SER A 430 16.32 -9.70 -3.73
N VAL A 431 17.21 -10.44 -3.07
CA VAL A 431 17.56 -10.28 -1.65
C VAL A 431 19.03 -10.61 -1.46
N GLN A 432 19.71 -9.88 -0.56
CA GLN A 432 20.98 -10.34 0.00
C GLN A 432 20.72 -11.05 1.33
N TYR A 433 21.13 -12.31 1.45
CA TYR A 433 20.91 -13.16 2.61
C TYR A 433 22.25 -13.54 3.23
N PHE A 434 22.57 -12.95 4.39
CA PHE A 434 23.83 -13.11 5.12
C PHE A 434 25.08 -13.00 4.23
N GLY A 435 25.11 -11.97 3.39
CA GLY A 435 26.20 -11.68 2.45
C GLY A 435 26.12 -12.39 1.10
N LYS A 436 25.14 -13.28 0.86
CA LYS A 436 24.92 -13.94 -0.43
C LYS A 436 23.73 -13.34 -1.17
N ASN A 437 23.93 -12.87 -2.39
CA ASN A 437 22.82 -12.43 -3.24
C ASN A 437 22.03 -13.66 -3.71
N LEU A 438 20.71 -13.64 -3.51
CA LEU A 438 19.81 -14.73 -3.87
C LEU A 438 18.99 -14.37 -5.10
N LEU A 439 18.81 -15.37 -5.96
CA LEU A 439 17.94 -15.29 -7.13
C LEU A 439 16.47 -15.45 -6.70
N PRO A 440 15.54 -14.81 -7.44
CA PRO A 440 14.12 -15.04 -7.23
C PRO A 440 13.75 -16.50 -7.52
N TRP A 441 12.70 -17.00 -6.89
CA TRP A 441 12.32 -18.41 -7.00
C TRP A 441 11.98 -18.85 -8.43
N TRP A 442 11.40 -17.96 -9.26
CA TRP A 442 11.10 -18.26 -10.65
C TRP A 442 12.36 -18.57 -11.47
N ASN A 443 13.51 -17.98 -11.11
CA ASN A 443 14.83 -18.18 -11.70
C ASN A 443 15.82 -18.82 -10.71
N LYS A 444 15.37 -19.73 -9.85
CA LYS A 444 16.19 -20.27 -8.75
C LYS A 444 17.51 -20.94 -9.17
N ASN A 445 17.62 -21.38 -10.42
CA ASN A 445 18.82 -22.02 -10.96
C ASN A 445 19.69 -21.07 -11.82
N GLY A 446 19.23 -19.85 -12.10
CA GLY A 446 19.92 -18.90 -12.99
C GLY A 446 19.91 -19.30 -14.47
N ASP A 447 19.06 -20.25 -14.86
CA ASP A 447 18.94 -20.79 -16.22
C ASP A 447 17.74 -20.22 -16.99
N LYS A 448 16.96 -19.32 -16.38
CA LYS A 448 15.81 -18.66 -17.00
C LYS A 448 16.07 -17.20 -17.31
N THR A 449 15.26 -16.67 -18.21
CA THR A 449 15.23 -15.25 -18.59
C THR A 449 13.82 -14.69 -18.50
N ILE A 450 13.71 -13.39 -18.26
CA ILE A 450 12.41 -12.70 -18.23
C ILE A 450 11.66 -12.82 -19.58
N GLN A 451 12.37 -12.83 -20.71
CA GLN A 451 11.77 -13.07 -22.03
C GLN A 451 11.15 -14.47 -22.11
N GLY A 452 11.81 -15.48 -21.54
CA GLY A 452 11.27 -16.83 -21.43
C GLY A 452 10.00 -16.87 -20.57
N GLU A 453 9.99 -16.20 -19.43
CA GLU A 453 8.80 -16.13 -18.55
C GLU A 453 7.64 -15.34 -19.18
N LEU A 454 7.92 -14.26 -19.93
CA LEU A 454 6.91 -13.54 -20.72
C LEU A 454 6.31 -14.43 -21.81
N LYS A 455 7.14 -15.22 -22.50
CA LYS A 455 6.68 -16.20 -23.49
C LYS A 455 5.81 -17.29 -22.86
N GLU A 456 6.23 -17.83 -21.71
CA GLU A 456 5.45 -18.82 -20.98
C GLU A 456 4.14 -18.25 -20.44
N ALA A 457 4.14 -16.98 -20.02
CA ALA A 457 2.96 -16.26 -19.59
C ALA A 457 1.96 -16.07 -20.74
N GLU A 458 2.43 -15.73 -21.95
CA GLU A 458 1.59 -15.65 -23.15
C GLU A 458 1.05 -17.03 -23.55
N THR A 459 1.94 -18.02 -23.64
CA THR A 459 1.60 -19.38 -24.09
C THR A 459 0.53 -20.01 -23.20
N ASN A 460 0.59 -19.77 -21.88
CA ASN A 460 -0.32 -20.34 -20.90
C ASN A 460 -1.42 -19.37 -20.44
N PHE A 461 -1.61 -18.23 -21.13
CA PHE A 461 -2.51 -17.15 -20.71
C PHE A 461 -3.90 -17.67 -20.31
N SER A 462 -4.56 -18.43 -21.19
CA SER A 462 -5.92 -18.94 -20.93
C SER A 462 -5.98 -19.86 -19.70
N GLN A 463 -4.97 -20.70 -19.49
CA GLN A 463 -4.89 -21.58 -18.32
C GLN A 463 -4.69 -20.76 -17.04
N ILE A 464 -3.79 -19.77 -17.07
CA ILE A 464 -3.50 -18.91 -15.91
C ILE A 464 -4.74 -18.10 -15.51
N ILE A 465 -5.45 -17.50 -16.46
CA ILE A 465 -6.71 -16.78 -16.19
C ILE A 465 -7.76 -17.70 -15.55
N ASN A 466 -7.88 -18.94 -16.03
CA ASN A 466 -8.82 -19.90 -15.43
C ASN A 466 -8.42 -20.31 -14.01
N SER A 467 -7.13 -20.52 -13.75
CA SER A 467 -6.62 -20.79 -12.39
C SER A 467 -6.86 -19.59 -11.45
N CYS A 468 -6.68 -18.36 -11.93
CA CYS A 468 -7.00 -17.15 -11.17
C CYS A 468 -8.48 -17.10 -10.78
N LYS A 469 -9.39 -17.38 -11.73
CA LYS A 469 -10.85 -17.44 -11.46
C LYS A 469 -11.21 -18.53 -10.44
N ALA A 470 -10.55 -19.69 -10.51
CA ALA A 470 -10.76 -20.78 -9.56
C ALA A 470 -10.31 -20.39 -8.15
N ILE A 471 -9.13 -19.78 -8.01
CA ILE A 471 -8.64 -19.26 -6.73
C ILE A 471 -9.52 -18.13 -6.20
N ASP A 472 -9.94 -17.19 -7.05
CA ASP A 472 -10.86 -16.11 -6.66
C ASP A 472 -12.16 -16.65 -6.04
N THR A 473 -12.71 -17.71 -6.65
CA THR A 473 -13.92 -18.38 -6.16
C THR A 473 -13.64 -19.07 -4.82
N LYS A 474 -12.56 -19.86 -4.74
CA LYS A 474 -12.17 -20.58 -3.52
C LYS A 474 -11.95 -19.65 -2.33
N ILE A 475 -11.21 -18.57 -2.51
CA ILE A 475 -10.93 -17.58 -1.46
C ILE A 475 -12.22 -16.93 -0.96
N TYR A 476 -13.10 -16.51 -1.88
CA TYR A 476 -14.37 -15.89 -1.51
C TYR A 476 -15.29 -16.87 -0.78
N ASP A 477 -15.43 -18.10 -1.29
CA ASP A 477 -16.35 -19.09 -0.72
C ASP A 477 -15.88 -19.60 0.64
N ASP A 478 -14.58 -19.82 0.83
CA ASP A 478 -14.00 -20.19 2.13
C ASP A 478 -14.30 -19.11 3.19
N ALA A 479 -14.13 -17.83 2.84
CA ALA A 479 -14.41 -16.72 3.73
C ALA A 479 -15.92 -16.50 3.94
N LEU A 480 -16.73 -16.59 2.89
CA LEU A 480 -18.18 -16.46 2.96
C LEU A 480 -18.78 -17.50 3.90
N LYS A 481 -18.36 -18.76 3.76
CA LYS A 481 -18.77 -19.86 4.65
C LYS A 481 -18.38 -19.59 6.11
N SER A 482 -17.25 -18.91 6.32
CA SER A 482 -16.67 -18.74 7.65
C SER A 482 -17.19 -17.55 8.43
N GLY A 483 -17.53 -16.45 7.75
CA GLY A 483 -17.91 -15.20 8.42
C GLY A 483 -18.90 -14.32 7.65
N GLY A 484 -19.48 -14.80 6.55
CA GLY A 484 -20.48 -14.06 5.77
C GLY A 484 -19.88 -13.08 4.75
N LYS A 485 -20.74 -12.35 4.05
CA LYS A 485 -20.38 -11.55 2.87
C LYS A 485 -19.36 -10.44 3.17
N SER A 486 -19.60 -9.63 4.20
CA SER A 486 -18.70 -8.52 4.56
C SER A 486 -17.30 -9.03 4.92
N TYR A 487 -17.24 -10.16 5.62
CA TYR A 487 -15.97 -10.82 5.95
C TYR A 487 -15.25 -11.33 4.68
N ALA A 488 -15.98 -11.95 3.75
CA ALA A 488 -15.41 -12.42 2.49
C ALA A 488 -14.80 -11.28 1.64
N GLU A 489 -15.49 -10.14 1.57
CA GLU A 489 -14.98 -8.96 0.85
C GLU A 489 -13.73 -8.36 1.51
N LEU A 490 -13.64 -8.39 2.85
CA LEU A 490 -12.43 -8.00 3.59
C LEU A 490 -11.24 -8.94 3.33
N CYS A 491 -11.48 -10.26 3.33
CA CYS A 491 -10.45 -11.24 2.97
C CYS A 491 -9.95 -11.06 1.52
N VAL A 492 -10.86 -10.78 0.59
CA VAL A 492 -10.51 -10.46 -0.81
C VAL A 492 -9.61 -9.23 -0.90
N ALA A 493 -9.92 -8.16 -0.15
CA ALA A 493 -9.09 -6.95 -0.12
C ALA A 493 -7.67 -7.20 0.43
N ALA A 494 -7.54 -8.11 1.40
CA ALA A 494 -6.27 -8.44 2.04
C ALA A 494 -5.36 -9.34 1.17
N TYR A 495 -5.91 -10.19 0.30
CA TYR A 495 -5.18 -11.30 -0.36
C TYR A 495 -3.89 -10.86 -1.08
N ARG A 496 -4.01 -10.01 -2.11
CA ARG A 496 -2.85 -9.54 -2.89
C ARG A 496 -1.88 -8.71 -2.07
N GLN A 497 -2.41 -7.89 -1.16
CA GLN A 497 -1.59 -7.05 -0.29
C GLN A 497 -0.69 -7.90 0.61
N ALA A 498 -1.26 -8.91 1.28
CA ALA A 498 -0.52 -9.78 2.17
C ALA A 498 0.61 -10.51 1.43
N ILE A 499 0.35 -11.02 0.23
CA ILE A 499 1.34 -11.75 -0.56
C ILE A 499 2.43 -10.81 -1.09
N ALA A 500 2.04 -9.72 -1.74
CA ALA A 500 2.97 -8.77 -2.37
C ALA A 500 3.79 -7.95 -1.36
N ALA A 501 3.54 -8.08 -0.06
CA ALA A 501 4.42 -7.57 0.98
C ALA A 501 5.67 -8.44 1.20
N HIS A 502 5.87 -9.50 0.40
CA HIS A 502 7.03 -10.39 0.48
C HIS A 502 7.69 -10.62 -0.87
N LYS A 503 8.92 -11.14 -0.82
CA LYS A 503 9.66 -11.64 -1.96
C LYS A 503 10.00 -13.13 -1.75
N LEU A 504 9.70 -13.95 -2.75
CA LEU A 504 10.03 -15.38 -2.76
C LEU A 504 11.36 -15.62 -3.48
N VAL A 505 12.35 -16.11 -2.74
CA VAL A 505 13.71 -16.38 -3.24
C VAL A 505 14.12 -17.82 -2.95
N ALA A 506 15.11 -18.31 -3.68
CA ALA A 506 15.73 -19.59 -3.38
C ALA A 506 16.85 -19.40 -2.35
N GLY A 507 16.70 -20.00 -1.17
CA GLY A 507 17.75 -20.05 -0.17
C GLY A 507 18.99 -20.82 -0.65
N PRO A 508 20.13 -20.72 0.06
CA PRO A 508 21.38 -21.37 -0.35
C PRO A 508 21.28 -22.88 -0.62
N ASP A 509 20.39 -23.57 0.10
CA ASP A 509 20.17 -25.02 0.00
C ASP A 509 18.95 -25.37 -0.88
N GLY A 510 18.44 -24.40 -1.64
CA GLY A 510 17.25 -24.56 -2.50
C GLY A 510 15.91 -24.51 -1.76
N VAL A 511 15.91 -24.27 -0.45
CA VAL A 511 14.70 -24.07 0.36
C VAL A 511 14.02 -22.74 -0.01
N PRO A 512 12.68 -22.70 -0.16
CA PRO A 512 11.98 -21.43 -0.38
C PRO A 512 12.13 -20.51 0.83
N LEU A 513 12.63 -19.28 0.62
CA LEU A 513 12.59 -18.21 1.60
C LEU A 513 11.58 -17.16 1.14
N PHE A 514 10.68 -16.76 2.03
CA PHE A 514 9.58 -15.85 1.72
C PHE A 514 9.63 -14.66 2.67
N LEU A 515 10.41 -13.65 2.27
CA LEU A 515 10.84 -12.57 3.14
C LEU A 515 9.94 -11.36 2.99
N SER A 516 9.31 -10.95 4.09
CA SER A 516 8.52 -9.72 4.14
C SER A 516 9.40 -8.48 4.10
N LYS A 517 8.87 -7.38 3.56
CA LYS A 517 9.28 -6.02 3.94
C LYS A 517 8.25 -5.48 4.93
N GLU A 518 8.71 -4.87 6.00
CA GLU A 518 7.84 -4.12 6.91
C GLU A 518 7.45 -2.78 6.29
N ASN A 519 6.47 -2.83 5.37
CA ASN A 519 6.03 -1.68 4.57
C ASN A 519 5.46 -0.54 5.43
N PHE A 520 5.91 0.68 5.16
CA PHE A 520 5.42 1.93 5.78
C PHE A 520 5.58 1.95 7.32
N SER A 521 6.69 1.39 7.81
CA SER A 521 7.15 1.32 9.20
C SER A 521 8.66 1.65 9.24
N ASN A 522 9.53 0.69 9.57
CA ASN A 522 11.00 0.83 9.59
C ASN A 522 11.70 0.12 8.41
N GLY A 523 10.97 -0.66 7.60
CA GLY A 523 11.52 -1.39 6.45
C GLY A 523 12.37 -2.61 6.82
N SER A 524 12.20 -3.18 8.02
CA SER A 524 12.83 -4.44 8.41
C SER A 524 12.44 -5.60 7.47
N ILE A 525 13.34 -6.58 7.34
CA ILE A 525 13.13 -7.78 6.51
C ILE A 525 13.05 -9.04 7.37
N GLY A 526 12.05 -9.88 7.08
CA GLY A 526 11.85 -11.14 7.81
C GLY A 526 11.46 -10.93 9.27
N THR A 527 10.71 -9.87 9.56
CA THR A 527 10.27 -9.53 10.92
C THR A 527 9.28 -10.58 11.46
N VAL A 528 9.52 -11.08 12.68
CA VAL A 528 8.74 -12.18 13.28
C VAL A 528 7.35 -11.73 13.70
N ASP A 529 7.21 -10.56 14.31
CA ASP A 529 5.94 -9.98 14.71
C ASP A 529 5.08 -9.46 13.52
N ILE A 530 5.64 -9.44 12.31
CA ILE A 530 4.91 -9.33 11.03
C ILE A 530 4.48 -10.69 10.51
N THR A 531 5.36 -11.68 10.63
CA THR A 531 5.10 -13.07 10.25
C THR A 531 3.93 -13.65 11.05
N TYR A 532 3.86 -13.35 12.35
CA TYR A 532 2.81 -13.82 13.24
C TYR A 532 1.37 -13.44 12.84
N PRO A 533 1.02 -12.16 12.66
CA PRO A 533 -0.30 -11.77 12.19
C PRO A 533 -0.56 -12.21 10.75
N SER A 534 0.45 -12.32 9.88
CA SER A 534 0.25 -12.71 8.49
C SER A 534 0.05 -14.21 8.28
N ALA A 535 0.48 -15.03 9.25
CA ALA A 535 0.46 -16.48 9.20
C ALA A 535 -0.87 -17.14 8.79
N PRO A 536 -2.07 -16.67 9.21
CA PRO A 536 -3.31 -17.38 8.92
C PRO A 536 -3.56 -17.64 7.44
N LEU A 537 -3.31 -16.66 6.58
CA LEU A 537 -3.46 -16.81 5.12
C LEU A 537 -2.55 -17.93 4.59
N PHE A 538 -1.26 -17.89 4.95
CA PHE A 538 -0.26 -18.82 4.43
C PHE A 538 -0.42 -20.22 5.01
N LEU A 539 -0.82 -20.33 6.28
CA LEU A 539 -1.07 -21.62 6.91
C LEU A 539 -2.24 -22.37 6.27
N ILE A 540 -3.29 -21.67 5.84
CA ILE A 540 -4.45 -22.29 5.17
C ILE A 540 -4.06 -22.79 3.77
N TYR A 541 -3.37 -21.96 3.00
CA TYR A 541 -3.26 -22.16 1.55
C TYR A 541 -1.90 -22.70 1.09
N ASN A 542 -0.81 -22.44 1.81
CA ASN A 542 0.48 -23.10 1.60
C ASN A 542 1.44 -22.94 2.80
N PRO A 543 1.48 -23.90 3.75
CA PRO A 543 2.40 -23.88 4.89
C PRO A 543 3.89 -23.77 4.54
N THR A 544 4.29 -24.13 3.31
CA THR A 544 5.67 -23.95 2.82
C THR A 544 6.09 -22.48 2.84
N LEU A 545 5.16 -21.56 2.51
CA LEU A 545 5.44 -20.13 2.54
C LEU A 545 5.65 -19.63 3.97
N LEU A 546 4.84 -20.11 4.94
CA LEU A 546 5.03 -19.75 6.35
C LEU A 546 6.35 -20.30 6.90
N LYS A 547 6.73 -21.54 6.56
CA LYS A 547 8.08 -22.07 6.85
C LYS A 547 9.16 -21.15 6.26
N GLY A 548 9.00 -20.72 5.01
CA GLY A 548 9.92 -19.79 4.33
C GLY A 548 10.02 -18.41 4.98
N MET A 549 9.01 -17.96 5.73
CA MET A 549 9.08 -16.73 6.54
C MET A 549 9.88 -16.93 7.84
N MET A 550 9.82 -18.14 8.41
CA MET A 550 10.42 -18.48 9.72
C MET A 550 11.88 -18.97 9.61
N GLU A 551 12.24 -19.66 8.53
CA GLU A 551 13.59 -20.20 8.28
C GLU A 551 14.72 -19.18 8.46
N PRO A 552 14.61 -17.91 8.00
CA PRO A 552 15.63 -16.89 8.24
C PRO A 552 16.00 -16.70 9.71
N ILE A 553 15.01 -16.76 10.62
CA ILE A 553 15.19 -16.52 12.05
C ILE A 553 15.80 -17.74 12.74
N PHE A 554 15.38 -18.94 12.32
CA PHE A 554 16.04 -20.18 12.72
C PHE A 554 17.50 -20.19 12.29
N TYR A 555 17.78 -19.95 11.01
CA TYR A 555 19.15 -19.89 10.50
C TYR A 555 19.99 -18.85 11.24
N TYR A 556 19.45 -17.66 11.52
CA TYR A 556 20.17 -16.61 12.22
C TYR A 556 20.65 -17.06 13.61
N SER A 557 19.80 -17.81 14.33
CA SER A 557 20.11 -18.40 15.64
C SER A 557 21.05 -19.61 15.53
N GLU A 558 20.73 -20.56 14.65
CA GLU A 558 21.43 -21.84 14.50
C GLU A 558 22.84 -21.68 13.91
N SER A 559 23.05 -20.64 13.11
CA SER A 559 24.38 -20.29 12.60
C SER A 559 25.28 -19.62 13.65
N GLY A 560 24.77 -19.32 14.85
CA GLY A 560 25.49 -18.62 15.92
C GLY A 560 25.72 -17.13 15.66
N LYS A 561 25.13 -16.58 14.61
CA LYS A 561 25.19 -15.15 14.28
C LYS A 561 24.30 -14.33 15.21
N TRP A 562 23.17 -14.90 15.65
CA TRP A 562 22.37 -14.42 16.77
C TRP A 562 22.71 -15.22 18.02
N LYS A 563 23.16 -14.54 19.08
CA LYS A 563 23.71 -15.19 20.29
C LYS A 563 22.81 -15.08 21.52
N LYS A 564 21.66 -14.40 21.39
CA LYS A 564 20.74 -14.19 22.52
C LYS A 564 19.83 -15.43 22.69
N PRO A 565 19.38 -15.74 23.92
CA PRO A 565 18.62 -16.96 24.21
C PRO A 565 17.12 -16.88 23.84
N PHE A 566 16.76 -16.04 22.89
CA PHE A 566 15.39 -15.77 22.43
C PHE A 566 15.41 -15.49 20.93
N ALA A 567 14.26 -15.55 20.25
CA ALA A 567 14.19 -15.28 18.82
C ALA A 567 14.52 -13.81 18.51
N ALA A 568 15.24 -13.57 17.40
CA ALA A 568 15.50 -12.23 16.90
C ALA A 568 14.20 -11.58 16.38
N HIS A 569 14.15 -10.24 16.38
CA HIS A 569 13.03 -9.48 15.83
C HIS A 569 12.94 -9.61 14.30
N ASP A 570 14.07 -9.37 13.64
CA ASP A 570 14.21 -9.41 12.18
C ASP A 570 15.58 -9.96 11.78
N VAL A 571 15.83 -10.04 10.47
CA VAL A 571 17.14 -10.40 9.92
C VAL A 571 17.79 -9.25 9.14
N GLY A 572 17.32 -8.02 9.30
CA GLY A 572 17.95 -6.80 8.77
C GLY A 572 16.98 -5.80 8.17
N THR A 573 17.43 -5.07 7.15
CA THR A 573 16.63 -4.04 6.46
C THR A 573 16.43 -4.40 4.99
N TYR A 574 15.18 -4.50 4.53
CA TYR A 574 14.84 -4.98 3.18
C TYR A 574 15.56 -4.16 2.09
N PRO A 575 16.24 -4.80 1.10
CA PRO A 575 16.28 -6.23 0.79
C PRO A 575 17.51 -6.95 1.35
N LEU A 576 18.15 -6.39 2.39
CA LEU A 576 19.38 -6.91 3.01
C LEU A 576 19.07 -7.65 4.32
N ALA A 577 18.95 -8.97 4.24
CA ALA A 577 18.81 -9.87 5.38
C ALA A 577 20.20 -10.27 5.94
N ASN A 578 20.91 -9.31 6.55
CA ASN A 578 22.29 -9.47 7.02
C ASN A 578 22.48 -9.49 8.54
N GLY A 579 21.40 -9.59 9.31
CA GLY A 579 21.36 -9.55 10.77
C GLY A 579 20.51 -8.40 11.28
N GLN A 580 19.99 -8.53 12.51
CA GLN A 580 19.00 -7.61 13.09
C GLN A 580 19.49 -6.15 13.03
N THR A 581 18.62 -5.25 12.56
CA THR A 581 18.89 -3.80 12.54
C THR A 581 17.95 -3.00 13.43
N TYR A 582 16.88 -3.60 13.95
CA TYR A 582 16.07 -2.99 14.98
C TYR A 582 16.81 -2.95 16.32
N ASP A 583 16.89 -1.76 16.92
CA ASP A 583 17.76 -1.47 18.07
C ASP A 583 17.27 -2.11 19.39
N GLU A 584 16.01 -2.54 19.43
CA GLU A 584 15.37 -3.08 20.63
C GLU A 584 15.01 -4.56 20.49
N ASP A 585 15.08 -5.30 21.60
CA ASP A 585 14.68 -6.72 21.62
C ASP A 585 13.20 -6.87 22.03
N MET A 586 12.50 -7.81 21.42
CA MET A 586 11.15 -8.24 21.82
C MET A 586 11.14 -9.72 22.26
N PRO A 587 11.90 -10.10 23.30
CA PRO A 587 12.29 -11.49 23.52
C PRO A 587 11.12 -12.42 23.85
N VAL A 588 10.12 -11.96 24.60
CA VAL A 588 8.91 -12.75 24.91
C VAL A 588 7.99 -12.83 23.70
N GLU A 589 7.83 -11.72 22.98
CA GLU A 589 6.99 -11.62 21.79
C GLU A 589 7.46 -12.60 20.71
N GLU A 590 8.72 -12.53 20.32
CA GLU A 590 9.23 -13.30 19.17
C GLU A 590 9.43 -14.77 19.49
N SER A 591 9.89 -15.09 20.70
CA SER A 591 9.98 -16.50 21.12
C SER A 591 8.60 -17.14 21.18
N GLY A 592 7.59 -16.42 21.67
CA GLY A 592 6.21 -16.87 21.69
C GLY A 592 5.65 -17.06 20.28
N ASN A 593 5.85 -16.08 19.40
CA ASN A 593 5.46 -16.13 17.99
C ASN A 593 6.02 -17.39 17.31
N MET A 594 7.33 -17.62 17.40
CA MET A 594 7.99 -18.74 16.74
C MET A 594 7.49 -20.10 17.25
N LEU A 595 7.31 -20.27 18.57
CA LEU A 595 6.82 -21.52 19.15
C LEU A 595 5.38 -21.84 18.75
N ILE A 596 4.49 -20.83 18.79
CA ILE A 596 3.09 -20.97 18.38
C ILE A 596 3.01 -21.33 16.90
N LEU A 597 3.70 -20.59 16.04
CA LEU A 597 3.65 -20.83 14.59
C LEU A 597 4.26 -22.17 14.18
N THR A 598 5.32 -22.62 14.86
CA THR A 598 5.91 -23.94 14.60
C THR A 598 4.89 -25.03 14.88
N TYR A 599 4.19 -24.98 16.01
CA TYR A 599 3.15 -25.96 16.30
C TYR A 599 1.94 -25.82 15.35
N ALA A 600 1.58 -24.61 14.97
CA ALA A 600 0.52 -24.38 13.98
C ALA A 600 0.85 -25.03 12.63
N ILE A 601 2.10 -24.94 12.17
CA ILE A 601 2.60 -25.68 11.00
C ILE A 601 2.49 -27.19 11.23
N CYS A 602 2.92 -27.70 12.39
CA CYS A 602 2.81 -29.12 12.69
C CYS A 602 1.38 -29.63 12.65
N LYS A 603 0.41 -28.84 13.14
CA LYS A 603 -1.01 -29.17 13.08
C LYS A 603 -1.55 -29.15 11.65
N ALA A 604 -1.20 -28.13 10.87
CA ALA A 604 -1.64 -28.00 9.48
C ALA A 604 -1.07 -29.10 8.56
N GLU A 605 0.20 -29.45 8.72
CA GLU A 605 0.88 -30.48 7.93
C GLU A 605 0.68 -31.90 8.50
N LYS A 606 0.10 -32.02 9.71
CA LYS A 606 0.02 -33.27 10.48
C LYS A 606 1.38 -33.96 10.60
N SER A 607 2.43 -33.17 10.83
CA SER A 607 3.82 -33.61 10.80
C SER A 607 4.68 -32.81 11.77
N THR A 608 5.58 -33.46 12.50
CA THR A 608 6.54 -32.82 13.40
C THR A 608 7.89 -32.51 12.76
N GLU A 609 8.08 -32.79 11.46
CA GLU A 609 9.39 -32.69 10.83
C GLU A 609 9.99 -31.28 10.89
N PHE A 610 9.16 -30.24 10.75
CA PHE A 610 9.64 -28.86 10.88
C PHE A 610 10.09 -28.54 12.32
N ALA A 611 9.32 -28.93 13.33
CA ALA A 611 9.71 -28.77 14.73
C ALA A 611 10.98 -29.58 15.07
N LYS A 612 11.07 -30.82 14.58
CA LYS A 612 12.20 -31.72 14.79
C LYS A 612 13.50 -31.12 14.24
N LYS A 613 13.45 -30.52 13.04
CA LYS A 613 14.59 -29.85 12.41
C LYS A 613 15.18 -28.76 13.31
N HIS A 614 14.32 -27.99 14.00
CA HIS A 614 14.70 -26.81 14.77
C HIS A 614 14.60 -27.00 16.29
N TRP A 615 14.55 -28.25 16.76
CA TRP A 615 14.16 -28.57 18.15
C TRP A 615 15.06 -27.96 19.21
N GLU A 616 16.38 -27.93 18.97
CA GLU A 616 17.35 -27.34 19.90
C GLU A 616 17.08 -25.86 20.12
N THR A 617 16.92 -25.10 19.03
CA THR A 617 16.59 -23.67 19.04
C THR A 617 15.25 -23.40 19.72
N LEU A 618 14.21 -24.18 19.38
CA LEU A 618 12.90 -24.09 20.01
C LEU A 618 12.97 -24.32 21.52
N THR A 619 13.81 -25.27 21.97
CA THR A 619 14.03 -25.56 23.38
C THR A 619 14.71 -24.40 24.11
N VAL A 620 15.68 -23.72 23.47
CA VAL A 620 16.31 -22.50 24.03
C VAL A 620 15.26 -21.41 24.25
N TRP A 621 14.43 -21.14 23.25
CA TRP A 621 13.38 -20.12 23.33
C TRP A 621 12.29 -20.47 24.35
N ALA A 622 11.89 -21.74 24.42
CA ALA A 622 10.95 -22.23 25.42
C ALA A 622 11.51 -22.04 26.84
N ASN A 623 12.79 -22.37 27.07
CA ASN A 623 13.44 -22.19 28.36
C ASN A 623 13.52 -20.71 28.77
N TYR A 624 13.72 -19.80 27.82
CA TYR A 624 13.62 -18.36 28.08
C TYR A 624 12.20 -17.98 28.55
N LEU A 625 11.16 -18.44 27.86
CA LEU A 625 9.76 -18.16 28.24
C LEU A 625 9.37 -18.77 29.60
N LYS A 626 9.88 -19.95 29.96
CA LYS A 626 9.67 -20.52 31.31
C LYS A 626 10.15 -19.59 32.42
N LYS A 627 11.25 -18.86 32.15
CA LYS A 627 11.91 -17.97 33.13
C LYS A 627 11.31 -16.56 33.12
N GLU A 628 11.13 -15.96 31.95
CA GLU A 628 10.85 -14.52 31.79
C GLU A 628 9.45 -14.24 31.19
N GLY A 629 8.71 -15.27 30.77
CA GLY A 629 7.50 -15.10 29.96
C GLY A 629 6.21 -14.80 30.75
N PHE A 630 6.11 -15.24 32.02
CA PHE A 630 4.86 -15.11 32.77
C PHE A 630 4.51 -13.67 33.15
N ASP A 631 5.44 -12.94 33.76
CA ASP A 631 5.24 -11.54 34.14
C ASP A 631 6.31 -10.69 33.44
N PRO A 632 6.04 -10.27 32.18
CA PRO A 632 7.07 -9.67 31.34
C PRO A 632 7.62 -8.38 31.95
N ALA A 633 8.95 -8.26 31.99
CA ALA A 633 9.61 -7.00 32.30
C ALA A 633 9.28 -5.90 31.27
N ASN A 634 9.70 -4.67 31.52
CA ASN A 634 9.51 -3.57 30.59
C ASN A 634 10.23 -3.83 29.25
N GLN A 635 9.48 -4.24 28.24
CA GLN A 635 9.95 -4.53 26.89
C GLN A 635 8.91 -4.09 25.85
N LEU A 636 9.31 -4.02 24.59
CA LEU A 636 8.39 -3.90 23.46
C LEU A 636 7.65 -5.22 23.19
N CYS A 637 6.49 -5.09 22.56
CA CYS A 637 5.77 -6.17 21.89
C CYS A 637 5.36 -5.65 20.50
N THR A 638 4.67 -6.46 19.70
CA THR A 638 4.21 -6.07 18.36
C THR A 638 3.36 -4.79 18.30
N ASP A 639 2.78 -4.38 19.44
CA ASP A 639 2.11 -3.09 19.59
C ASP A 639 3.10 -1.98 20.00
N ASP A 640 4.30 -1.99 19.43
CA ASP A 640 5.44 -1.12 19.79
C ASP A 640 5.14 0.37 19.60
N PHE A 641 4.30 0.69 18.62
CA PHE A 641 3.73 2.01 18.36
C PHE A 641 2.91 2.56 19.55
N ALA A 642 2.50 1.70 20.49
CA ALA A 642 1.87 2.08 21.75
C ALA A 642 2.86 2.20 22.92
N GLY A 643 4.16 1.99 22.66
CA GLY A 643 5.27 2.08 23.60
C GLY A 643 5.47 0.83 24.46
N HIS A 644 6.59 0.82 25.19
CA HIS A 644 6.95 -0.24 26.14
C HIS A 644 5.88 -0.43 27.21
N LEU A 645 5.72 -1.68 27.65
CA LEU A 645 4.75 -2.02 28.68
C LEU A 645 5.20 -3.20 29.53
N ALA A 646 5.65 -2.91 30.76
CA ALA A 646 5.85 -3.94 31.79
C ALA A 646 4.52 -4.59 32.21
N HIS A 647 4.59 -5.83 32.71
CA HIS A 647 3.46 -6.57 33.28
C HIS A 647 2.30 -6.78 32.29
N ASN A 648 2.60 -6.77 30.99
CA ASN A 648 1.59 -6.88 29.92
C ASN A 648 0.91 -8.25 29.95
N THR A 649 -0.39 -8.24 30.23
CA THR A 649 -1.19 -9.46 30.39
C THR A 649 -1.42 -10.20 29.06
N ASN A 650 -1.52 -9.50 27.93
CA ASN A 650 -1.71 -10.15 26.62
C ASN A 650 -0.40 -10.77 26.11
N LEU A 651 0.74 -10.14 26.41
CA LEU A 651 2.08 -10.70 26.14
C LEU A 651 2.33 -11.94 27.01
N SER A 652 1.88 -11.93 28.27
CA SER A 652 1.90 -13.11 29.13
C SER A 652 1.09 -14.28 28.54
N ILE A 653 -0.11 -14.03 27.99
CA ILE A 653 -0.87 -15.07 27.27
C ILE A 653 -0.05 -15.65 26.12
N LYS A 654 0.64 -14.80 25.34
CA LYS A 654 1.50 -15.28 24.24
C LYS A 654 2.58 -16.23 24.73
N ALA A 655 3.26 -15.92 25.83
CA ALA A 655 4.25 -16.81 26.43
C ALA A 655 3.63 -18.15 26.85
N ILE A 656 2.46 -18.11 27.49
CA ILE A 656 1.71 -19.31 27.90
C ILE A 656 1.32 -20.16 26.69
N MET A 657 0.83 -19.55 25.61
CA MET A 657 0.49 -20.24 24.35
C MET A 657 1.73 -20.82 23.66
N GLY A 658 2.87 -20.12 23.68
CA GLY A 658 4.14 -20.62 23.18
C GLY A 658 4.62 -21.85 23.94
N LEU A 659 4.57 -21.84 25.27
CA LEU A 659 4.92 -22.99 26.11
C LEU A 659 3.97 -24.17 25.93
N ALA A 660 2.67 -23.92 25.82
CA ALA A 660 1.68 -24.96 25.53
C ALA A 660 1.91 -25.61 24.16
N SER A 661 2.25 -24.79 23.16
CA SER A 661 2.60 -25.26 21.81
C SER A 661 3.88 -26.10 21.83
N TYR A 662 4.90 -25.66 22.58
CA TYR A 662 6.13 -26.43 22.80
C TYR A 662 5.87 -27.77 23.47
N ALA A 663 5.05 -27.81 24.54
CA ALA A 663 4.69 -29.03 25.23
C ALA A 663 3.98 -30.03 24.29
N LYS A 664 3.12 -29.55 23.39
CA LYS A 664 2.47 -30.38 22.38
C LYS A 664 3.45 -30.95 21.36
N MET A 665 4.39 -30.16 20.89
CA MET A 665 5.44 -30.66 20.00
C MET A 665 6.35 -31.66 20.71
N ALA A 666 6.70 -31.42 21.98
CA ALA A 666 7.49 -32.34 22.80
C ALA A 666 6.79 -33.71 22.96
N GLU A 667 5.49 -33.70 23.27
CA GLU A 667 4.64 -34.90 23.32
C GLU A 667 4.70 -35.67 22.00
N GLN A 668 4.49 -34.98 20.87
CA GLN A 668 4.50 -35.60 19.54
C GLN A 668 5.89 -36.11 19.12
N LEU A 669 6.97 -35.55 19.65
CA LEU A 669 8.34 -36.00 19.44
C LEU A 669 8.79 -37.10 20.42
N GLY A 670 7.90 -37.58 21.31
CA GLY A 670 8.20 -38.62 22.29
C GLY A 670 8.96 -38.13 23.52
N GLN A 671 9.03 -36.82 23.76
CA GLN A 671 9.68 -36.21 24.92
C GLN A 671 8.69 -36.03 26.08
N GLN A 672 8.09 -37.13 26.53
CA GLN A 672 6.97 -37.11 27.48
C GLN A 672 7.29 -36.35 28.79
N LYS A 673 8.49 -36.57 29.35
CA LYS A 673 8.92 -35.88 30.58
C LYS A 673 8.88 -34.36 30.42
N GLU A 674 9.46 -33.85 29.33
CA GLU A 674 9.48 -32.42 29.02
C GLU A 674 8.06 -31.90 28.83
N ALA A 675 7.23 -32.64 28.07
CA ALA A 675 5.83 -32.28 27.86
C ALA A 675 5.04 -32.17 29.17
N ASP A 676 5.20 -33.14 30.09
CA ASP A 676 4.51 -33.16 31.38
C ASP A 676 4.92 -31.98 32.28
N GLU A 677 6.23 -31.71 32.37
CA GLU A 677 6.78 -30.59 33.15
C GLU A 677 6.29 -29.24 32.62
N VAL A 678 6.33 -29.03 31.30
CA VAL A 678 5.87 -27.78 30.70
C VAL A 678 4.35 -27.64 30.78
N ASN A 679 3.58 -28.72 30.61
CA ASN A 679 2.12 -28.69 30.78
C ASN A 679 1.71 -28.34 32.22
N ALA A 680 2.44 -28.83 33.22
CA ALA A 680 2.19 -28.47 34.62
C ALA A 680 2.42 -26.96 34.85
N LEU A 681 3.53 -26.42 34.33
CA LEU A 681 3.85 -25.00 34.41
C LEU A 681 2.81 -24.13 33.69
N VAL A 682 2.39 -24.52 32.49
CA VAL A 682 1.35 -23.82 31.71
C VAL A 682 0.03 -23.73 32.49
N LYS A 683 -0.39 -24.81 33.15
CA LYS A 683 -1.60 -24.81 33.99
C LYS A 683 -1.46 -23.89 35.21
N GLU A 684 -0.29 -23.89 35.85
CA GLU A 684 0.01 -22.96 36.94
C GLU A 684 -0.06 -21.50 36.47
N PHE A 685 0.61 -21.18 35.36
CA PHE A 685 0.61 -19.85 34.77
C PHE A 685 -0.79 -19.40 34.37
N ALA A 686 -1.59 -20.25 33.73
CA ALA A 686 -2.96 -19.90 33.36
C ALA A 686 -3.82 -19.56 34.59
N LYS A 687 -3.73 -20.36 35.67
CA LYS A 687 -4.42 -20.08 36.93
C LYS A 687 -3.98 -18.74 37.52
N LYS A 688 -2.67 -18.55 37.67
CA LYS A 688 -2.09 -17.33 38.25
C LYS A 688 -2.42 -16.09 37.40
N TRP A 689 -2.41 -16.22 36.08
CA TRP A 689 -2.79 -15.16 35.15
C TRP A 689 -4.23 -14.72 35.39
N MET A 690 -5.17 -15.66 35.49
CA MET A 690 -6.58 -15.35 35.74
C MET A 690 -6.79 -14.63 37.07
N GLU A 691 -6.06 -15.01 38.12
CA GLU A 691 -6.12 -14.36 39.43
C GLU A 691 -5.53 -12.93 39.38
N MET A 692 -4.32 -12.78 38.84
CA MET A 692 -3.62 -11.49 38.81
C MET A 692 -4.27 -10.48 37.86
N ALA A 693 -4.72 -10.92 36.68
CA ALA A 693 -5.28 -10.02 35.67
C ALA A 693 -6.77 -9.69 35.92
N ALA A 694 -7.49 -10.41 36.79
CA ALA A 694 -8.94 -10.24 36.97
C ALA A 694 -9.33 -8.80 37.33
N ASP A 695 -10.31 -8.23 36.61
CA ASP A 695 -10.81 -6.88 36.84
C ASP A 695 -12.33 -6.80 36.67
N GLY A 696 -13.04 -7.59 37.49
CA GLY A 696 -14.50 -7.64 37.46
C GLY A 696 -15.03 -8.35 36.21
N ASN A 697 -15.50 -7.60 35.22
CA ASN A 697 -16.12 -8.12 33.99
C ASN A 697 -15.15 -8.29 32.81
N HIS A 698 -13.85 -7.99 33.00
CA HIS A 698 -12.78 -8.21 32.02
C HIS A 698 -11.46 -8.52 32.75
N TYR A 699 -10.36 -8.60 31.99
CA TYR A 699 -8.99 -8.71 32.46
C TYR A 699 -8.18 -7.44 32.12
N ALA A 700 -7.37 -7.00 33.09
CA ALA A 700 -6.62 -5.76 33.05
C ALA A 700 -5.64 -5.67 31.87
N LEU A 701 -5.22 -4.47 31.47
CA LEU A 701 -4.13 -4.28 30.48
C LEU A 701 -2.81 -4.84 31.03
N THR A 702 -2.45 -4.44 32.25
CA THR A 702 -1.26 -4.93 32.97
C THR A 702 -1.67 -5.53 34.33
N PHE A 703 -0.86 -6.45 34.88
CA PHE A 703 -1.18 -7.11 36.16
C PHE A 703 -1.32 -6.12 37.33
N ASP A 704 -0.63 -4.99 37.27
CA ASP A 704 -0.55 -3.97 38.31
C ASP A 704 -1.56 -2.80 38.16
N LYS A 705 -2.33 -2.74 37.07
CA LYS A 705 -3.24 -1.60 36.78
C LYS A 705 -4.69 -2.04 36.54
N LYS A 706 -5.49 -2.06 37.61
CA LYS A 706 -6.95 -2.23 37.52
C LYS A 706 -7.62 -1.01 36.88
N GLY A 707 -8.84 -1.18 36.37
CA GLY A 707 -9.61 -0.21 35.58
C GLY A 707 -9.16 -0.07 34.12
N THR A 708 -8.26 -0.94 33.64
CA THR A 708 -7.66 -0.86 32.30
C THR A 708 -7.98 -2.13 31.51
N TRP A 709 -7.85 -2.12 30.18
CA TRP A 709 -8.14 -3.30 29.37
C TRP A 709 -7.35 -3.29 28.07
N SER A 710 -7.18 -4.47 27.45
CA SER A 710 -6.72 -4.61 26.06
C SER A 710 -7.36 -5.82 25.40
N GLN A 711 -7.38 -5.83 24.08
CA GLN A 711 -7.73 -7.01 23.30
C GLN A 711 -6.79 -8.18 23.63
N LYS A 712 -7.33 -9.31 24.13
CA LYS A 712 -6.59 -10.54 24.45
C LYS A 712 -6.49 -11.46 23.24
N TYR A 713 -6.10 -10.90 22.10
CA TYR A 713 -6.12 -11.59 20.81
C TYR A 713 -5.26 -12.87 20.79
N ASN A 714 -4.23 -12.99 21.63
CA ASN A 714 -3.39 -14.19 21.72
C ASN A 714 -4.14 -15.43 22.24
N LEU A 715 -5.28 -15.26 22.95
CA LEU A 715 -6.13 -16.37 23.38
C LEU A 715 -6.67 -17.19 22.20
N VAL A 716 -6.68 -16.62 20.99
CA VAL A 716 -7.22 -17.29 19.80
C VAL A 716 -6.51 -18.62 19.52
N TRP A 717 -5.22 -18.71 19.84
CA TRP A 717 -4.43 -19.92 19.62
C TRP A 717 -4.77 -21.05 20.58
N ASP A 718 -5.27 -20.76 21.79
CA ASP A 718 -5.76 -21.80 22.72
C ASP A 718 -6.90 -22.60 22.07
N LYS A 719 -7.81 -21.85 21.42
CA LYS A 719 -8.97 -22.38 20.69
C LYS A 719 -8.57 -23.06 19.38
N LEU A 720 -7.73 -22.41 18.55
CA LEU A 720 -7.37 -22.94 17.23
C LEU A 720 -6.50 -24.20 17.29
N LEU A 721 -5.59 -24.25 18.27
CA LEU A 721 -4.65 -25.36 18.41
C LEU A 721 -5.14 -26.45 19.36
N ASP A 722 -6.35 -26.31 19.92
CA ASP A 722 -6.94 -27.23 20.91
C ASP A 722 -6.01 -27.47 22.12
N LEU A 723 -5.37 -26.40 22.60
CA LEU A 723 -4.40 -26.48 23.70
C LEU A 723 -5.11 -26.67 25.05
N ASN A 724 -6.35 -26.17 25.18
CA ASN A 724 -7.20 -26.30 26.37
C ASN A 724 -6.53 -25.78 27.66
N VAL A 725 -5.82 -24.65 27.54
CA VAL A 725 -5.09 -24.01 28.64
C VAL A 725 -6.01 -23.15 29.49
N PHE A 726 -6.83 -22.30 28.86
CA PHE A 726 -7.74 -21.42 29.57
C PHE A 726 -9.18 -21.97 29.55
N PRO A 727 -9.94 -21.82 30.64
CA PRO A 727 -11.37 -22.10 30.62
C PRO A 727 -12.10 -21.23 29.58
N LYS A 728 -13.09 -21.80 28.88
CA LYS A 728 -13.88 -21.08 27.85
C LYS A 728 -14.50 -19.76 28.35
N GLU A 729 -14.81 -19.68 29.64
CA GLU A 729 -15.37 -18.47 30.26
C GLU A 729 -14.41 -17.28 30.21
N VAL A 730 -13.09 -17.48 30.09
CA VAL A 730 -12.10 -16.39 29.93
C VAL A 730 -12.37 -15.63 28.63
N ALA A 731 -12.42 -16.35 27.50
CA ALA A 731 -12.68 -15.74 26.19
C ALA A 731 -14.09 -15.12 26.11
N LYS A 732 -15.10 -15.82 26.63
CA LYS A 732 -16.48 -15.32 26.66
C LYS A 732 -16.63 -14.04 27.47
N LYS A 733 -15.94 -13.94 28.62
CA LYS A 733 -15.89 -12.74 29.45
C LYS A 733 -15.31 -11.55 28.69
N GLU A 734 -14.18 -11.73 28.02
CA GLU A 734 -13.55 -10.69 27.19
C GLU A 734 -14.45 -10.25 26.03
N ILE A 735 -15.05 -11.20 25.29
CA ILE A 735 -15.95 -10.88 24.16
C ILE A 735 -17.16 -10.06 24.63
N ASN A 736 -17.80 -10.46 25.73
CA ASN A 736 -18.92 -9.70 26.30
C ASN A 736 -18.51 -8.26 26.65
N PHE A 737 -17.30 -8.07 27.17
CA PHE A 737 -16.77 -6.76 27.47
C PHE A 737 -16.49 -5.94 26.20
N TYR A 738 -15.80 -6.51 25.20
CA TYR A 738 -15.45 -5.82 23.97
C TYR A 738 -16.65 -5.32 23.16
N LEU A 739 -17.74 -6.08 23.16
CA LEU A 739 -19.00 -5.65 22.51
C LEU A 739 -19.55 -4.34 23.09
N THR A 740 -19.20 -3.99 24.34
CA THR A 740 -19.55 -2.70 24.97
C THR A 740 -18.60 -1.55 24.63
N LYS A 741 -17.46 -1.84 23.98
CA LYS A 741 -16.38 -0.88 23.69
C LYS A 741 -16.24 -0.53 22.21
N GLN A 742 -17.04 -1.15 21.34
CA GLN A 742 -17.04 -0.90 19.91
C GLN A 742 -17.30 0.58 19.57
N LEU A 743 -16.48 1.14 18.70
CA LEU A 743 -16.66 2.46 18.09
C LEU A 743 -17.01 2.33 16.61
N ALA A 744 -17.21 3.46 15.93
CA ALA A 744 -17.78 3.52 14.59
C ALA A 744 -16.99 2.74 13.54
N PHE A 745 -15.66 2.68 13.69
CA PHE A 745 -14.73 2.11 12.71
C PHE A 745 -13.88 0.95 13.26
N GLY A 746 -14.17 0.46 14.47
CA GLY A 746 -13.45 -0.66 15.07
C GLY A 746 -13.53 -0.70 16.58
N LEU A 747 -12.98 -1.78 17.16
CA LEU A 747 -12.74 -1.92 18.59
C LEU A 747 -11.35 -1.32 18.89
N PRO A 748 -11.19 -0.36 19.82
CA PRO A 748 -9.87 0.12 20.21
C PRO A 748 -8.95 -1.01 20.66
N LEU A 749 -7.63 -0.86 20.44
CA LEU A 749 -6.65 -1.87 20.85
C LEU A 749 -6.69 -2.11 22.36
N ASP A 750 -6.75 -1.01 23.13
CA ASP A 750 -6.76 -1.01 24.58
C ASP A 750 -7.32 0.30 25.14
N SER A 751 -7.34 0.43 26.47
CA SER A 751 -7.87 1.61 27.18
C SER A 751 -7.04 2.90 27.05
N ARG A 752 -5.84 2.88 26.47
CA ARG A 752 -4.92 4.03 26.43
C ARG A 752 -5.26 5.01 25.31
N LYS A 753 -5.78 4.51 24.18
CA LYS A 753 -5.98 5.26 22.92
C LYS A 753 -7.23 4.80 22.18
N THR A 754 -7.64 5.56 21.17
CA THR A 754 -8.82 5.27 20.33
C THR A 754 -8.48 4.55 19.03
N TYR A 755 -7.20 4.43 18.67
CA TYR A 755 -6.79 3.66 17.51
C TYR A 755 -6.85 2.15 17.77
N THR A 756 -6.76 1.37 16.70
CA THR A 756 -6.65 -0.09 16.74
C THR A 756 -5.64 -0.60 15.74
N LYS A 757 -5.26 -1.88 15.89
CA LYS A 757 -4.77 -2.69 14.79
C LYS A 757 -5.89 -3.58 14.25
N SER A 758 -6.16 -3.55 12.95
CA SER A 758 -7.36 -4.17 12.37
C SER A 758 -7.30 -5.71 12.39
N ASP A 759 -6.14 -6.32 12.14
CA ASP A 759 -5.94 -7.77 12.20
C ASP A 759 -6.20 -8.35 13.60
N TRP A 760 -5.83 -7.63 14.66
CA TRP A 760 -6.15 -8.01 16.04
C TRP A 760 -7.65 -8.04 16.33
N ILE A 761 -8.46 -7.21 15.65
CA ILE A 761 -9.92 -7.30 15.74
C ILE A 761 -10.41 -8.63 15.16
N PHE A 762 -9.85 -9.11 14.05
CA PHE A 762 -10.26 -10.41 13.48
C PHE A 762 -9.89 -11.58 14.38
N TRP A 763 -8.74 -11.51 15.04
CA TRP A 763 -8.30 -12.53 15.99
C TRP A 763 -9.19 -12.54 17.23
N THR A 764 -9.44 -11.36 17.80
CA THR A 764 -10.40 -11.15 18.88
C THR A 764 -11.80 -11.64 18.50
N ALA A 765 -12.32 -11.25 17.34
CA ALA A 765 -13.65 -11.67 16.88
C ALA A 765 -13.77 -13.20 16.76
N THR A 766 -12.68 -13.89 16.37
CA THR A 766 -12.65 -15.35 16.24
C THR A 766 -12.81 -16.08 17.58
N LEU A 767 -12.57 -15.40 18.71
CA LEU A 767 -12.87 -15.92 20.05
C LEU A 767 -14.37 -16.08 20.31
N ALA A 768 -15.23 -15.33 19.62
CA ALA A 768 -16.67 -15.40 19.80
C ALA A 768 -17.23 -16.81 19.55
N ASP A 769 -18.21 -17.21 20.37
CA ASP A 769 -18.86 -18.53 20.30
C ASP A 769 -19.95 -18.61 19.22
N ASN A 770 -20.38 -17.46 18.69
CA ASN A 770 -21.47 -17.39 17.73
C ASN A 770 -21.21 -16.34 16.63
N GLN A 771 -21.91 -16.50 15.51
CA GLN A 771 -21.77 -15.66 14.32
C GLN A 771 -22.17 -14.20 14.57
N LYS A 772 -23.18 -13.96 15.42
CA LYS A 772 -23.70 -12.61 15.68
C LYS A 772 -22.63 -11.73 16.35
N ASP A 773 -21.95 -12.26 17.36
CA ASP A 773 -20.93 -11.51 18.10
C ASP A 773 -19.64 -11.35 17.27
N PHE A 774 -19.27 -12.38 16.49
CA PHE A 774 -18.20 -12.24 15.48
C PHE A 774 -18.49 -11.08 14.52
N GLU A 775 -19.68 -11.06 13.91
CA GLU A 775 -20.06 -10.01 12.97
C GLU A 775 -20.14 -8.62 13.60
N ALA A 776 -20.55 -8.52 14.87
CA ALA A 776 -20.63 -7.26 15.58
C ALA A 776 -19.26 -6.57 15.70
N LEU A 777 -18.18 -7.35 15.81
CA LEU A 777 -16.80 -6.85 15.86
C LEU A 777 -16.21 -6.56 14.47
N ILE A 778 -16.62 -7.31 13.44
CA ILE A 778 -16.07 -7.14 12.07
C ILE A 778 -16.78 -6.02 11.28
N LYS A 779 -18.09 -5.82 11.47
CA LYS A 779 -18.87 -4.80 10.71
C LYS A 779 -18.25 -3.39 10.77
N PRO A 780 -17.73 -2.91 11.91
CA PRO A 780 -17.05 -1.61 11.96
C PRO A 780 -15.75 -1.55 11.16
N VAL A 781 -15.01 -2.66 11.04
CA VAL A 781 -13.84 -2.75 10.15
C VAL A 781 -14.26 -2.72 8.69
N TYR A 782 -15.36 -3.40 8.33
CA TYR A 782 -15.94 -3.31 6.98
C TYR A 782 -16.30 -1.86 6.62
N LYS A 783 -16.90 -1.13 7.58
CA LYS A 783 -17.18 0.29 7.44
C LYS A 783 -15.90 1.11 7.24
N TYR A 784 -14.85 0.86 8.02
CA TYR A 784 -13.54 1.50 7.85
C TYR A 784 -13.00 1.33 6.42
N VAL A 785 -12.93 0.08 5.94
CA VAL A 785 -12.40 -0.22 4.60
C VAL A 785 -13.21 0.47 3.50
N THR A 786 -14.52 0.67 3.70
CA THR A 786 -15.41 1.22 2.68
C THR A 786 -15.60 2.74 2.74
N GLU A 787 -15.41 3.35 3.91
CA GLU A 787 -15.74 4.76 4.17
C GLU A 787 -14.53 5.60 4.63
N THR A 788 -13.36 5.02 4.88
CA THR A 788 -12.18 5.78 5.32
C THR A 788 -11.87 6.94 4.36
N PRO A 789 -11.55 8.14 4.90
CA PRO A 789 -11.10 9.26 4.07
C PRO A 789 -9.72 9.01 3.46
N ASP A 790 -8.92 8.12 4.05
CA ASP A 790 -7.56 7.84 3.59
C ASP A 790 -7.57 6.81 2.46
N ARG A 791 -7.36 7.33 1.26
CA ARG A 791 -7.40 6.56 0.01
C ARG A 791 -6.08 5.87 -0.27
N ILE A 792 -5.65 4.96 0.61
CA ILE A 792 -4.36 4.26 0.57
C ILE A 792 -4.56 2.73 0.57
N PRO A 793 -3.54 1.91 0.25
CA PRO A 793 -3.60 0.47 0.49
C PRO A 793 -3.97 0.20 1.95
N LEU A 794 -4.66 -0.90 2.20
CA LEU A 794 -5.28 -1.19 3.50
C LEU A 794 -4.28 -0.97 4.63
N SER A 795 -4.54 0.03 5.45
CA SER A 795 -3.78 0.32 6.66
C SER A 795 -4.33 -0.55 7.78
N ASP A 796 -3.42 -1.22 8.49
CA ASP A 796 -3.74 -2.01 9.66
C ASP A 796 -3.86 -1.16 10.92
N TRP A 797 -3.33 0.07 10.95
CA TRP A 797 -3.38 0.97 12.11
C TRP A 797 -4.22 2.22 11.85
N HIS A 798 -5.43 2.24 12.41
CA HIS A 798 -6.42 3.30 12.15
C HIS A 798 -7.19 3.73 13.40
N GLU A 799 -7.70 4.95 13.38
CA GLU A 799 -8.59 5.50 14.40
C GLU A 799 -9.98 4.85 14.31
N THR A 800 -10.47 4.33 15.43
CA THR A 800 -11.79 3.68 15.47
C THR A 800 -12.95 4.68 15.58
N THR A 801 -12.64 5.96 15.75
CA THR A 801 -13.62 7.05 15.88
C THR A 801 -14.01 7.65 14.53
N ASP A 802 -13.04 7.93 13.66
CA ASP A 802 -13.25 8.58 12.36
C ASP A 802 -12.71 7.80 11.15
N GLY A 803 -12.06 6.65 11.38
CA GLY A 803 -11.57 5.78 10.32
C GLY A 803 -10.31 6.28 9.62
N LYS A 804 -9.64 7.32 10.14
CA LYS A 804 -8.37 7.79 9.57
C LYS A 804 -7.23 6.82 9.88
N SER A 805 -6.34 6.63 8.91
CA SER A 805 -5.07 5.95 9.12
C SER A 805 -4.20 6.76 10.08
N VAL A 806 -3.64 6.09 11.08
CA VAL A 806 -2.65 6.68 11.99
C VAL A 806 -1.25 6.52 11.40
N GLY A 807 -0.98 5.33 10.87
CA GLY A 807 0.27 4.94 10.25
C GLY A 807 0.09 3.61 9.53
N PHE A 808 1.18 3.02 9.03
CA PHE A 808 1.22 1.75 8.31
C PHE A 808 0.32 1.67 7.07
N ARG A 809 0.81 1.03 6.02
CA ARG A 809 0.00 0.68 4.84
C ARG A 809 0.71 -0.42 4.07
N ALA A 810 -0.07 -1.21 3.34
CA ALA A 810 0.46 -2.30 2.51
C ALA A 810 1.29 -3.34 3.28
N ARG A 811 1.14 -3.45 4.61
CA ARG A 811 1.81 -4.49 5.42
C ARG A 811 1.20 -5.86 5.16
N SER A 812 2.03 -6.88 5.33
CA SER A 812 1.67 -8.31 5.25
C SER A 812 0.60 -8.72 6.27
N VAL A 813 0.56 -8.03 7.43
CA VAL A 813 -0.24 -8.39 8.61
C VAL A 813 -1.74 -8.53 8.35
N VAL A 814 -2.26 -7.93 7.28
CA VAL A 814 -3.67 -8.11 6.84
C VAL A 814 -3.98 -9.55 6.43
N GLY A 815 -2.97 -10.41 6.23
CA GLY A 815 -3.14 -11.87 6.19
C GLY A 815 -3.84 -12.43 7.43
N GLY A 816 -3.78 -11.72 8.56
CA GLY A 816 -4.48 -12.03 9.80
C GLY A 816 -5.99 -11.98 9.72
N TYR A 817 -6.54 -11.35 8.67
CA TYR A 817 -7.99 -11.34 8.42
C TYR A 817 -8.52 -12.76 8.21
N TYR A 818 -7.68 -13.69 7.75
CA TYR A 818 -8.04 -15.09 7.49
C TYR A 818 -8.19 -15.95 8.75
N MET A 819 -8.06 -15.38 9.95
CA MET A 819 -8.10 -16.12 11.21
C MET A 819 -9.38 -16.97 11.39
N LYS A 820 -10.55 -16.45 11.00
CA LYS A 820 -11.82 -17.19 11.08
C LYS A 820 -11.90 -18.33 10.05
N VAL A 821 -11.31 -18.15 8.86
CA VAL A 821 -11.17 -19.23 7.88
C VAL A 821 -10.25 -20.32 8.43
N LEU A 822 -9.13 -19.94 9.05
CA LEU A 822 -8.19 -20.87 9.65
C LEU A 822 -8.87 -21.72 10.73
N GLU A 823 -9.66 -21.10 11.62
CA GLU A 823 -10.45 -21.82 12.64
C GLU A 823 -11.30 -22.93 12.00
N ASN A 824 -11.96 -22.65 10.88
CA ASN A 824 -12.84 -23.61 10.20
C ASN A 824 -12.10 -24.69 9.41
N LYS A 825 -10.83 -24.47 9.05
CA LYS A 825 -9.99 -25.44 8.34
C LYS A 825 -9.22 -26.38 9.29
N LEU A 826 -8.96 -25.92 10.52
CA LEU A 826 -8.27 -26.72 11.55
C LEU A 826 -9.20 -27.61 12.38
N LYS A 827 -10.51 -27.34 12.38
CA LYS A 827 -11.56 -28.24 12.89
C LYS A 827 -11.84 -29.35 11.88
#